data_AF-A0A1H2ERW6-F1
#
_entry.id   AF-A0A1H2ERW6-F1
#
_cell.length_a   1.000
_cell.length_b   1.000
_cell.length_c   1.000
_cell.angle_alpha   90.00
_cell.angle_beta   90.00
_cell.angle_gamma   90.00
#
_symmetry.space_group_name_H-M   'P 1'
#
loop_
_entity.id
_entity.type
_entity.pdbx_description
1 polymer ?
#
loop_
_entity_poly.entity_id
_entity_poly.type
_entity_poly.pdbx_seq_one_letter_code
_entity_poly.pdbx_strand_id
1 'polypeptide(L)'
;MLLKKIEFSLIFQILLLGCLISSLEVSSQEYGLNFKGQSYLLDERTGLEISPNEYVKVKNEFEVSFGLKLDFKQKGNGFGYVFRIISKENKNIDLLLSGFQTKSLILVVGDTQTTLPIDLSIINKNDWFDIKIKFFLNKNEIQFSASNSKPVFKTMALNKQESFKLFFGANNYKEFSSSDVPEMNIRDLKLTKNGSLFSHFPLNQCGGNTTSDVLKNTQAILKNPNWILCRHQNWNLNFSSITEGVQLVASNEEKGIIYLLNETSVLTYSTQDNTIKRTPYKNGKIDLTLAHRAIYNTNDNQIYIYAADKELYSYLNLETGKWNNLETFSKKTGKLIFQKHNNVFNPSDNSIYMLGGYGQYKYNNIVRKLNLTDSTWTNLPTNDSIFKPRYLAGSAIFKDSIYILGGYGSASGSQVTNPHSYSSLIAFSIKSKRFKHKFNIINPFSNDMIVANKMWINPDNRDYFALVSDKIKYEGYLKLLKGNLDNNSTTIVGDSIPFKFLDIKSVANLYYMPNQKKLVAYNSFLNKENKNEFSINSIDFPAIKMPVKTAKSTNYWYWIFGGVTIIGLIVLYVVKRKKKKQSVAVIKEKKVVVLDAGRKEIENIDIEEKDLDFKPIEREYKYQIIFFGGFQVINRNQEDITGKFSPLLKELFLLIWMYTFKNNKGISSSKLIEILWYDKPTRSAQNNRSVNITKLKNLIKELGDCTIDKETGYWKINHNYKALKTDYYEVIQITKNKKTINRDRIDHLIKITQKGPFLSNLNYEWLDSFKQDVADAIIETLINFAESFDFKTDPDFILHLCDCIFNFDSINEEAVVFKCKAYNYKGNHSLAESTFKKFQKEYKLLYAQDFKYSFQEILENKNK
;
A
#
# COMPACT_ATOMS: atom_id res chain seq x y z
N MET A 1 4.62 36.32 41.98
CA MET A 1 5.81 35.75 41.30
C MET A 1 5.81 34.22 41.28
N LEU A 2 5.39 33.52 42.35
CA LEU A 2 5.39 32.04 42.39
C LEU A 2 4.59 31.36 41.26
N LEU A 3 3.35 31.79 40.95
CA LEU A 3 2.51 31.10 39.95
C LEU A 3 3.21 30.91 38.59
N LYS A 4 3.90 31.95 38.08
CA LYS A 4 4.65 31.86 36.81
C LYS A 4 5.85 30.91 36.82
N LYS A 5 6.32 30.45 37.99
CA LYS A 5 7.28 29.33 38.08
C LYS A 5 6.57 27.97 38.01
N ILE A 6 5.37 27.86 38.58
CA ILE A 6 4.58 26.63 38.63
C ILE A 6 4.08 26.27 37.21
N GLU A 7 3.49 27.24 36.50
CA GLU A 7 3.06 27.07 35.10
C GLU A 7 4.20 26.59 34.19
N PHE A 8 5.39 27.20 34.31
CA PHE A 8 6.55 26.83 33.50
C PHE A 8 7.11 25.45 33.85
N SER A 9 7.09 25.07 35.13
CA SER A 9 7.45 23.72 35.56
C SER A 9 6.47 22.67 35.03
N LEU A 10 5.17 22.96 35.06
CA LEU A 10 4.12 22.06 34.58
C LEU A 10 4.21 21.84 33.06
N ILE A 11 4.41 22.93 32.29
CA ILE A 11 4.61 22.86 30.83
C ILE A 11 5.89 22.07 30.50
N PHE A 12 6.99 22.26 31.25
CA PHE A 12 8.22 21.51 31.05
C PHE A 12 8.06 20.02 31.40
N GLN A 13 7.31 19.68 32.44
CA GLN A 13 6.96 18.30 32.80
C GLN A 13 6.06 17.65 31.75
N ILE A 14 5.07 18.36 31.22
CA ILE A 14 4.19 17.88 30.15
C ILE A 14 4.99 17.65 28.85
N LEU A 15 5.95 18.53 28.53
CA LEU A 15 6.88 18.32 27.41
C LEU A 15 7.79 17.10 27.63
N LEU A 16 8.35 16.91 28.83
CA LEU A 16 9.14 15.73 29.17
C LEU A 16 8.30 14.46 29.04
N LEU A 17 7.06 14.47 29.53
CA LEU A 17 6.13 13.34 29.47
C LEU A 17 5.73 13.04 28.02
N GLY A 18 5.47 14.06 27.21
CA GLY A 18 5.22 13.91 25.77
C GLY A 18 6.41 13.28 25.03
N CYS A 19 7.64 13.71 25.33
CA CYS A 19 8.85 13.08 24.79
C CYS A 19 9.02 11.62 25.25
N LEU A 20 8.74 11.32 26.53
CA LEU A 20 8.85 9.96 27.09
C LEU A 20 7.76 9.00 26.56
N ILE A 21 6.56 9.51 26.26
CA ILE A 21 5.48 8.72 25.64
C ILE A 21 5.75 8.47 24.15
N SER A 22 6.44 9.39 23.46
CA SER A 22 6.70 9.32 22.01
C SER A 22 7.67 8.20 21.56
N SER A 23 8.25 7.43 22.48
CA SER A 23 9.30 6.44 22.19
C SER A 23 8.94 4.99 22.58
N LEU A 24 7.69 4.72 22.99
CA LEU A 24 7.22 3.41 23.44
C LEU A 24 6.18 2.75 22.51
N GLU A 25 6.53 2.60 21.22
CA GLU A 25 5.99 1.50 20.41
C GLU A 25 6.54 0.17 20.96
N VAL A 26 5.98 -0.34 22.07
CA VAL A 26 6.30 -1.65 22.63
C VAL A 26 5.68 -2.74 21.76
N SER A 27 6.24 -2.91 20.57
CA SER A 27 5.96 -4.05 19.70
C SER A 27 6.64 -5.29 20.30
N SER A 28 5.88 -6.38 20.41
CA SER A 28 6.36 -7.65 20.97
C SER A 28 7.08 -8.50 19.91
N GLN A 29 8.13 -7.96 19.26
CA GLN A 29 8.99 -8.78 18.39
C GLN A 29 9.74 -9.82 19.21
N GLU A 30 9.99 -10.99 18.61
CA GLU A 30 10.96 -11.93 19.15
C GLU A 30 12.36 -11.57 18.65
N TYR A 31 13.34 -11.57 19.55
CA TYR A 31 14.73 -11.25 19.27
C TYR A 31 15.65 -12.12 20.15
N GLY A 32 16.95 -12.06 19.84
CA GLY A 32 17.95 -12.92 20.43
C GLY A 32 18.67 -13.76 19.38
N LEU A 33 19.48 -14.67 19.88
CA LEU A 33 20.23 -15.66 19.11
C LEU A 33 19.56 -17.03 19.27
N ASN A 34 19.11 -17.62 18.16
CA ASN A 34 18.79 -19.04 18.11
C ASN A 34 20.08 -19.83 17.94
N PHE A 35 20.19 -20.95 18.66
CA PHE A 35 21.30 -21.87 18.58
C PHE A 35 20.90 -23.08 17.73
N LYS A 36 21.63 -23.30 16.64
CA LYS A 36 21.64 -24.57 15.90
C LYS A 36 22.21 -25.64 16.84
N GLY A 37 21.36 -26.60 17.25
CA GLY A 37 21.68 -27.62 18.23
C GLY A 37 21.89 -29.01 17.63
N GLN A 38 21.43 -30.04 18.36
CA GLN A 38 21.58 -31.44 17.98
C GLN A 38 20.95 -31.81 16.61
N SER A 39 20.02 -31.01 16.09
CA SER A 39 19.43 -31.23 14.76
C SER A 39 20.30 -30.74 13.60
N TYR A 40 21.48 -30.19 13.87
CA TYR A 40 22.46 -29.70 12.87
C TYR A 40 23.80 -30.45 12.96
N LEU A 41 24.55 -30.45 11.85
CA LEU A 41 25.90 -31.01 11.77
C LEU A 41 26.84 -30.30 12.74
N LEU A 42 27.85 -31.02 13.27
CA LEU A 42 28.76 -30.49 14.31
C LEU A 42 29.37 -29.13 13.97
N ASP A 43 29.78 -28.95 12.70
CA ASP A 43 30.37 -27.70 12.23
C ASP A 43 29.39 -26.59 11.89
N GLU A 44 28.10 -26.87 11.84
CA GLU A 44 27.03 -25.87 11.73
C GLU A 44 26.52 -25.36 13.08
N ARG A 45 26.82 -26.05 14.19
CA ARG A 45 26.26 -25.71 15.51
C ARG A 45 26.70 -24.32 15.98
N THR A 46 25.80 -23.64 16.68
CA THR A 46 26.02 -22.25 17.10
C THR A 46 26.85 -22.19 18.37
N GLY A 47 27.78 -21.24 18.42
CA GLY A 47 28.61 -20.94 19.59
C GLY A 47 28.72 -19.44 19.80
N LEU A 48 28.86 -19.00 21.06
CA LEU A 48 29.00 -17.60 21.45
C LEU A 48 30.04 -17.48 22.57
N GLU A 49 31.14 -16.78 22.31
CA GLU A 49 32.20 -16.46 23.29
C GLU A 49 32.15 -14.98 23.67
N ILE A 50 32.05 -14.69 24.97
CA ILE A 50 31.76 -13.34 25.48
C ILE A 50 33.01 -12.47 25.67
N SER A 51 34.17 -13.11 25.87
CA SER A 51 35.44 -12.42 26.11
C SER A 51 36.59 -13.13 25.39
N PRO A 52 36.66 -13.05 24.05
CA PRO A 52 37.64 -13.82 23.26
C PRO A 52 39.09 -13.49 23.62
N ASN A 53 39.42 -12.21 23.82
CA ASN A 53 40.80 -11.77 24.00
C ASN A 53 41.29 -11.79 25.47
N GLU A 54 40.37 -11.77 26.44
CA GLU A 54 40.70 -11.67 27.88
C GLU A 54 39.75 -12.50 28.76
N TYR A 55 40.17 -12.76 30.00
CA TYR A 55 39.26 -13.27 31.04
C TYR A 55 38.47 -12.13 31.70
N VAL A 56 37.22 -12.40 32.05
CA VAL A 56 36.39 -11.53 32.88
C VAL A 56 36.89 -11.57 34.33
N LYS A 57 37.83 -10.66 34.66
CA LYS A 57 38.39 -10.43 36.00
C LYS A 57 37.29 -9.94 36.98
N VAL A 58 37.17 -10.56 38.15
CA VAL A 58 36.11 -10.31 39.15
C VAL A 58 36.62 -10.38 40.59
N LYS A 59 35.91 -9.74 41.53
CA LYS A 59 36.25 -9.69 42.96
C LYS A 59 34.98 -9.53 43.80
N ASN A 60 34.92 -10.22 44.95
CA ASN A 60 33.76 -10.36 45.85
C ASN A 60 32.52 -11.04 45.22
N GLU A 61 31.81 -10.40 44.29
CA GLU A 61 30.61 -10.94 43.63
C GLU A 61 30.63 -10.77 42.10
N PHE A 62 30.15 -11.80 41.41
CA PHE A 62 29.90 -11.82 39.97
C PHE A 62 28.56 -12.49 39.68
N GLU A 63 27.80 -12.01 38.71
CA GLU A 63 26.55 -12.64 38.24
C GLU A 63 26.50 -12.63 36.71
N VAL A 64 26.03 -13.74 36.15
CA VAL A 64 25.65 -13.89 34.74
C VAL A 64 24.15 -14.13 34.70
N SER A 65 23.41 -13.31 33.96
CA SER A 65 21.97 -13.47 33.77
C SER A 65 21.56 -13.30 32.31
N PHE A 66 20.56 -14.06 31.86
CA PHE A 66 20.08 -14.05 30.47
C PHE A 66 18.67 -14.63 30.38
N GLY A 67 17.92 -14.21 29.36
CA GLY A 67 16.67 -14.88 28.99
C GLY A 67 16.97 -16.13 28.18
N LEU A 68 16.38 -17.26 28.56
CA LEU A 68 16.47 -18.56 27.90
C LEU A 68 15.09 -19.00 27.41
N LYS A 69 15.03 -19.63 26.23
CA LYS A 69 13.85 -20.32 25.69
C LYS A 69 14.31 -21.60 25.00
N LEU A 70 13.65 -22.73 25.28
CA LEU A 70 14.07 -24.06 24.83
C LEU A 70 13.03 -24.67 23.89
N ASP A 71 13.47 -25.21 22.74
CA ASP A 71 12.59 -25.86 21.78
C ASP A 71 12.60 -27.39 21.93
N PHE A 72 11.43 -27.94 22.23
CA PHE A 72 11.22 -29.38 22.42
C PHE A 72 10.44 -30.04 21.28
N LYS A 73 10.10 -29.30 20.21
CA LYS A 73 9.30 -29.81 19.09
C LYS A 73 10.12 -30.62 18.08
N GLN A 74 11.44 -30.42 18.05
CA GLN A 74 12.34 -31.15 17.16
C GLN A 74 12.62 -32.57 17.69
N LYS A 75 12.73 -33.55 16.78
CA LYS A 75 12.89 -34.99 17.12
C LYS A 75 14.32 -35.40 17.54
N GLY A 76 15.15 -34.45 17.97
CA GLY A 76 16.52 -34.69 18.40
C GLY A 76 16.61 -35.24 19.83
N ASN A 77 17.74 -35.86 20.16
CA ASN A 77 18.08 -36.14 21.55
C ASN A 77 18.35 -34.79 22.25
N GLY A 78 17.60 -34.46 23.31
CA GLY A 78 17.54 -33.09 23.86
C GLY A 78 18.77 -32.61 24.64
N PHE A 79 19.93 -33.27 24.47
CA PHE A 79 21.12 -33.05 25.28
C PHE A 79 22.04 -31.95 24.75
N GLY A 80 22.58 -31.12 25.64
CA GLY A 80 23.72 -30.26 25.32
C GLY A 80 23.97 -29.13 26.32
N TYR A 81 25.06 -28.41 26.12
CA TYR A 81 25.48 -27.28 26.95
C TYR A 81 24.72 -26.00 26.57
N VAL A 82 23.98 -25.44 27.53
CA VAL A 82 23.42 -24.08 27.43
C VAL A 82 24.55 -23.07 27.63
N PHE A 83 25.34 -23.23 28.69
CA PHE A 83 26.58 -22.49 28.89
C PHE A 83 27.67 -23.33 29.52
N ARG A 84 28.91 -22.87 29.34
CA ARG A 84 30.11 -23.30 30.05
C ARG A 84 30.89 -22.07 30.51
N ILE A 85 31.08 -21.94 31.82
CA ILE A 85 31.91 -20.92 32.46
C ILE A 85 33.15 -21.61 33.01
N ILE A 86 34.34 -21.07 32.76
CA ILE A 86 35.61 -21.71 33.12
C ILE A 86 36.46 -20.72 33.93
N SER A 87 36.89 -21.10 35.13
CA SER A 87 37.81 -20.29 35.94
C SER A 87 39.23 -20.28 35.37
N LYS A 88 40.10 -19.40 35.86
CA LYS A 88 41.51 -19.39 35.47
C LYS A 88 42.22 -20.68 35.87
N GLU A 89 41.84 -21.23 37.02
CA GLU A 89 42.30 -22.51 37.57
C GLU A 89 41.61 -23.73 36.93
N ASN A 90 41.16 -23.62 35.66
CA ASN A 90 40.54 -24.68 34.87
C ASN A 90 39.40 -25.45 35.58
N LYS A 91 38.53 -24.76 36.33
CA LYS A 91 37.29 -25.36 36.89
C LYS A 91 36.10 -24.98 36.01
N ASN A 92 35.33 -25.97 35.55
CA ASN A 92 34.09 -25.78 34.80
C ASN A 92 32.88 -25.54 35.72
N ILE A 93 31.99 -24.68 35.26
CA ILE A 93 30.65 -24.44 35.80
C ILE A 93 29.71 -24.44 34.59
N ASP A 94 28.99 -25.54 34.42
CA ASP A 94 28.22 -25.83 33.21
C ASP A 94 26.72 -25.88 33.51
N LEU A 95 25.91 -25.36 32.60
CA LEU A 95 24.47 -25.60 32.57
C LEU A 95 24.17 -26.46 31.34
N LEU A 96 23.68 -27.67 31.56
CA LEU A 96 23.28 -28.60 30.51
C LEU A 96 21.76 -28.78 30.50
N LEU A 97 21.22 -29.07 29.32
CA LEU A 97 19.92 -29.71 29.16
C LEU A 97 20.12 -31.23 29.07
N SER A 98 19.34 -31.99 29.82
CA SER A 98 19.31 -33.46 29.76
C SER A 98 18.34 -33.94 28.69
N GLY A 99 18.79 -34.87 27.83
CA GLY A 99 17.98 -35.53 26.82
C GLY A 99 17.39 -36.88 27.25
N PHE A 100 17.77 -37.39 28.43
CA PHE A 100 17.34 -38.71 28.92
C PHE A 100 15.88 -38.73 29.41
N GLN A 101 15.44 -39.87 29.99
CA GLN A 101 14.05 -40.22 30.32
C GLN A 101 13.19 -39.08 30.89
N THR A 102 13.77 -38.20 31.71
CA THR A 102 13.17 -36.90 32.07
C THR A 102 14.04 -35.74 31.61
N LYS A 103 13.51 -34.95 30.67
CA LYS A 103 14.10 -33.66 30.28
C LYS A 103 14.25 -32.78 31.51
N SER A 104 15.43 -32.22 31.74
CA SER A 104 15.74 -31.45 32.95
C SER A 104 16.98 -30.58 32.73
N LEU A 105 17.06 -29.44 33.42
CA LEU A 105 18.30 -28.64 33.44
C LEU A 105 19.21 -29.16 34.55
N ILE A 106 20.49 -29.30 34.25
CA ILE A 106 21.52 -29.83 35.14
C ILE A 106 22.62 -28.77 35.30
N LEU A 107 22.95 -28.42 36.54
CA LEU A 107 24.14 -27.66 36.88
C LEU A 107 25.27 -28.64 37.20
N VAL A 108 26.43 -28.45 36.59
CA VAL A 108 27.67 -29.20 36.91
C VAL A 108 28.72 -28.21 37.41
N VAL A 109 29.39 -28.53 38.52
CA VAL A 109 30.42 -27.70 39.14
C VAL A 109 31.62 -28.58 39.46
N GLY A 110 32.71 -28.42 38.68
CA GLY A 110 33.75 -29.46 38.61
C GLY A 110 33.12 -30.80 38.20
N ASP A 111 33.41 -31.84 38.97
CA ASP A 111 32.84 -33.18 38.79
C ASP A 111 31.43 -33.35 39.41
N THR A 112 30.90 -32.33 40.09
CA THR A 112 29.64 -32.46 40.86
C THR A 112 28.41 -32.07 40.05
N GLN A 113 27.61 -33.08 39.65
CA GLN A 113 26.32 -32.91 38.99
C GLN A 113 25.19 -32.55 39.98
N THR A 114 24.23 -31.73 39.57
CA THR A 114 22.96 -31.51 40.27
C THR A 114 21.83 -31.13 39.32
N THR A 115 20.76 -31.91 39.31
CA THR A 115 19.50 -31.60 38.62
C THR A 115 18.81 -30.42 39.30
N LEU A 116 18.35 -29.45 38.52
CA LEU A 116 17.74 -28.22 39.01
C LEU A 116 16.22 -28.39 39.18
N PRO A 117 15.61 -27.96 40.31
CA PRO A 117 14.19 -28.13 40.60
C PRO A 117 13.36 -27.04 39.90
N ILE A 118 13.32 -27.09 38.57
CA ILE A 118 12.57 -26.16 37.72
C ILE A 118 11.35 -26.91 37.16
N ASP A 119 10.17 -26.32 37.28
CA ASP A 119 8.95 -26.90 36.75
C ASP A 119 8.97 -26.94 35.21
N LEU A 120 8.89 -28.16 34.67
CA LEU A 120 8.84 -28.41 33.24
C LEU A 120 7.57 -27.85 32.59
N SER A 121 6.49 -27.57 33.33
CA SER A 121 5.30 -26.90 32.80
C SER A 121 5.57 -25.47 32.30
N ILE A 122 6.57 -24.80 32.89
CA ILE A 122 7.05 -23.47 32.45
C ILE A 122 7.86 -23.63 31.17
N ILE A 123 8.82 -24.56 31.20
CA ILE A 123 9.76 -24.86 30.12
C ILE A 123 9.03 -25.37 28.85
N ASN A 124 8.01 -26.22 28.99
CA ASN A 124 7.27 -26.84 27.90
C ASN A 124 6.40 -25.86 27.08
N LYS A 125 6.17 -24.63 27.57
CA LYS A 125 5.40 -23.60 26.83
C LYS A 125 6.17 -23.03 25.63
N ASN A 126 7.48 -23.32 25.50
CA ASN A 126 8.38 -22.72 24.50
C ASN A 126 8.32 -21.18 24.56
N ASP A 127 8.43 -20.66 25.77
CA ASP A 127 8.42 -19.25 26.13
C ASP A 127 9.71 -18.90 26.89
N TRP A 128 9.93 -17.60 27.12
CA TRP A 128 11.15 -17.08 27.75
C TRP A 128 11.09 -17.12 29.28
N PHE A 129 12.16 -17.61 29.89
CA PHE A 129 12.40 -17.54 31.34
C PHE A 129 13.83 -17.07 31.61
N ASP A 130 14.00 -16.29 32.67
CA ASP A 130 15.32 -15.78 33.06
C ASP A 130 16.11 -16.86 33.80
N ILE A 131 17.39 -17.01 33.43
CA ILE A 131 18.41 -17.73 34.19
C ILE A 131 19.33 -16.72 34.86
N LYS A 132 19.71 -16.97 36.11
CA LYS A 132 20.77 -16.24 36.82
C LYS A 132 21.69 -17.20 37.55
N ILE A 133 23.00 -17.06 37.34
CA ILE A 133 24.04 -17.72 38.12
C ILE A 133 24.94 -16.66 38.77
N LYS A 134 25.01 -16.69 40.10
CA LYS A 134 25.75 -15.72 40.93
C LYS A 134 26.84 -16.42 41.73
N PHE A 135 28.03 -15.85 41.71
CA PHE A 135 29.24 -16.32 42.37
C PHE A 135 29.56 -15.40 43.55
N PHE A 136 29.51 -15.94 44.77
CA PHE A 136 29.95 -15.29 46.01
C PHE A 136 31.37 -15.75 46.32
N LEU A 137 32.36 -15.09 45.71
CA LEU A 137 33.79 -15.44 45.80
C LEU A 137 34.28 -15.44 47.26
N ASN A 138 33.74 -14.54 48.09
CA ASN A 138 34.09 -14.45 49.52
C ASN A 138 33.46 -15.55 50.39
N LYS A 139 32.54 -16.36 49.85
CA LYS A 139 31.87 -17.47 50.54
C LYS A 139 32.22 -18.85 49.98
N ASN A 140 32.98 -18.93 48.88
CA ASN A 140 33.13 -20.14 48.07
C ASN A 140 31.78 -20.73 47.61
N GLU A 141 30.81 -19.87 47.27
CA GLU A 141 29.41 -20.26 47.02
C GLU A 141 28.94 -19.80 45.63
N ILE A 142 28.23 -20.69 44.93
CA ILE A 142 27.55 -20.43 43.65
C ILE A 142 26.06 -20.61 43.88
N GLN A 143 25.27 -19.58 43.57
CA GLN A 143 23.81 -19.60 43.59
C GLN A 143 23.29 -19.65 42.16
N PHE A 144 22.50 -20.66 41.83
CA PHE A 144 21.70 -20.73 40.61
C PHE A 144 20.24 -20.38 40.90
N SER A 145 19.57 -19.71 39.97
CA SER A 145 18.11 -19.49 40.00
C SER A 145 17.54 -19.37 38.59
N ALA A 146 16.30 -19.84 38.42
CA ALA A 146 15.48 -19.59 37.24
C ALA A 146 14.20 -18.84 37.65
N SER A 147 13.48 -18.23 36.70
CA SER A 147 12.17 -17.61 36.95
C SER A 147 11.25 -18.53 37.76
N ASN A 148 10.77 -18.03 38.89
CA ASN A 148 9.85 -18.72 39.82
C ASN A 148 10.37 -20.04 40.44
N SER A 149 11.65 -20.41 40.29
CA SER A 149 12.25 -21.55 41.00
C SER A 149 12.84 -21.13 42.35
N LYS A 150 12.93 -22.07 43.30
CA LYS A 150 13.79 -21.87 44.49
C LYS A 150 15.26 -21.80 44.03
N PRO A 151 16.10 -20.96 44.66
CA PRO A 151 17.54 -20.93 44.35
C PRO A 151 18.24 -22.20 44.83
N VAL A 152 19.23 -22.65 44.05
CA VAL A 152 20.09 -23.80 44.37
C VAL A 152 21.49 -23.28 44.69
N PHE A 153 22.05 -23.67 45.83
CA PHE A 153 23.38 -23.26 46.26
C PHE A 153 24.38 -24.42 46.14
N LYS A 154 25.62 -24.10 45.75
CA LYS A 154 26.73 -25.04 45.62
C LYS A 154 28.04 -24.45 46.11
N THR A 155 28.78 -25.21 46.91
CA THR A 155 30.12 -24.84 47.37
C THR A 155 31.14 -25.15 46.27
N MET A 156 31.98 -24.17 45.91
CA MET A 156 33.17 -24.38 45.07
C MET A 156 34.32 -23.51 45.58
N ALA A 157 35.49 -24.10 45.80
CA ALA A 157 36.69 -23.36 46.19
C ALA A 157 37.10 -22.38 45.07
N LEU A 158 36.99 -21.08 45.38
CA LEU A 158 37.15 -19.92 44.52
C LEU A 158 38.18 -18.95 45.13
N ASN A 159 38.90 -18.21 44.29
CA ASN A 159 39.76 -17.14 44.76
C ASN A 159 38.94 -15.87 45.06
N LYS A 160 39.30 -15.10 46.10
CA LYS A 160 38.64 -13.80 46.44
C LYS A 160 38.65 -12.80 45.27
N GLN A 161 39.63 -12.94 44.39
CA GLN A 161 39.69 -12.34 43.06
C GLN A 161 39.93 -13.45 42.05
N GLU A 162 39.04 -13.62 41.09
CA GLU A 162 38.99 -14.73 40.15
C GLU A 162 38.88 -14.20 38.71
N SER A 163 39.02 -15.06 37.70
CA SER A 163 38.96 -14.67 36.29
C SER A 163 38.29 -15.75 35.45
N PHE A 164 37.21 -15.38 34.76
CA PHE A 164 36.36 -16.34 34.04
C PHE A 164 36.41 -16.18 32.51
N LYS A 165 36.39 -17.29 31.79
CA LYS A 165 35.97 -17.39 30.38
C LYS A 165 34.50 -17.84 30.34
N LEU A 166 33.73 -17.34 29.38
CA LEU A 166 32.28 -17.60 29.27
C LEU A 166 31.90 -17.97 27.84
N PHE A 167 31.28 -19.13 27.69
CA PHE A 167 30.81 -19.70 26.42
C PHE A 167 29.33 -20.10 26.52
N PHE A 168 28.60 -19.94 25.43
CA PHE A 168 27.24 -20.45 25.25
C PHE A 168 27.19 -21.33 24.00
N GLY A 169 26.50 -22.47 24.08
CA GLY A 169 26.51 -23.48 23.01
C GLY A 169 27.92 -24.02 22.71
N ALA A 170 28.23 -24.19 21.42
CA ALA A 170 29.46 -24.83 20.97
C ALA A 170 30.69 -23.96 21.27
N ASN A 171 31.78 -24.59 21.69
CA ASN A 171 33.06 -23.93 21.93
C ASN A 171 34.24 -24.87 21.61
N ASN A 172 35.43 -24.31 21.37
CA ASN A 172 36.68 -25.03 21.10
C ASN A 172 37.78 -24.70 22.12
N TYR A 173 37.42 -24.35 23.36
CA TYR A 173 38.36 -23.89 24.36
C TYR A 173 39.11 -25.05 25.03
N LYS A 174 40.28 -25.39 24.48
CA LYS A 174 41.21 -26.41 25.01
C LYS A 174 40.51 -27.75 25.33
N GLU A 175 40.83 -28.38 26.46
CA GLU A 175 40.20 -29.57 27.04
C GLU A 175 38.69 -29.42 27.34
N PHE A 176 38.16 -28.19 27.33
CA PHE A 176 36.75 -27.88 27.57
C PHE A 176 35.93 -27.66 26.29
N SER A 177 36.53 -27.93 25.12
CA SER A 177 35.85 -28.00 23.82
C SER A 177 34.57 -28.85 23.90
N SER A 178 33.49 -28.38 23.28
CA SER A 178 32.27 -29.17 23.11
C SER A 178 31.45 -28.67 21.92
N SER A 179 30.87 -29.62 21.20
CA SER A 179 29.91 -29.42 20.11
C SER A 179 28.48 -29.80 20.49
N ASP A 180 28.21 -30.22 21.74
CA ASP A 180 26.87 -30.60 22.18
C ASP A 180 26.06 -29.36 22.59
N VAL A 181 25.05 -29.04 21.79
CA VAL A 181 24.26 -27.81 21.90
C VAL A 181 22.77 -28.17 21.85
N PRO A 182 21.95 -27.74 22.83
CA PRO A 182 20.51 -27.98 22.78
C PRO A 182 19.84 -27.01 21.80
N GLU A 183 18.67 -27.37 21.28
CA GLU A 183 17.84 -26.44 20.48
C GLU A 183 17.29 -25.34 21.40
N MET A 184 17.94 -24.17 21.39
CA MET A 184 17.68 -23.09 22.36
C MET A 184 17.74 -21.70 21.73
N ASN A 185 17.22 -20.71 22.46
CA ASN A 185 17.29 -19.30 22.14
C ASN A 185 17.76 -18.52 23.37
N ILE A 186 18.65 -17.54 23.18
CA ILE A 186 19.19 -16.69 24.25
C ILE A 186 19.03 -15.21 23.87
N ARG A 187 18.64 -14.38 24.85
CA ARG A 187 18.60 -12.91 24.73
C ARG A 187 19.07 -12.24 26.02
N ASP A 188 19.38 -10.93 25.94
CA ASP A 188 19.65 -10.09 27.11
C ASP A 188 20.72 -10.61 28.07
N LEU A 189 21.82 -11.12 27.54
CA LEU A 189 22.94 -11.59 28.35
C LEU A 189 23.63 -10.43 29.07
N LYS A 190 23.57 -10.45 30.39
CA LYS A 190 24.04 -9.41 31.31
C LYS A 190 25.10 -10.00 32.23
N LEU A 191 26.17 -9.23 32.41
CA LEU A 191 27.26 -9.51 33.34
C LEU A 191 27.25 -8.43 34.41
N THR A 192 27.13 -8.81 35.67
CA THR A 192 27.04 -7.90 36.82
C THR A 192 28.19 -8.17 37.79
N LYS A 193 28.82 -7.13 38.33
CA LYS A 193 29.93 -7.22 39.30
C LYS A 193 29.59 -6.37 40.51
N ASN A 194 29.57 -6.96 41.71
CA ASN A 194 29.23 -6.27 42.96
C ASN A 194 27.93 -5.44 42.86
N GLY A 195 26.86 -6.06 42.34
CA GLY A 195 25.55 -5.43 42.10
C GLY A 195 25.49 -4.46 40.91
N SER A 196 26.63 -3.99 40.38
CA SER A 196 26.67 -3.04 39.26
C SER A 196 26.76 -3.76 37.91
N LEU A 197 25.90 -3.38 36.96
CA LEU A 197 25.93 -3.93 35.61
C LEU A 197 27.25 -3.59 34.91
N PHE A 198 28.00 -4.61 34.49
CA PHE A 198 29.34 -4.49 33.90
C PHE A 198 29.31 -4.58 32.37
N SER A 199 28.46 -5.45 31.80
CA SER A 199 28.23 -5.56 30.35
C SER A 199 26.80 -6.05 30.09
N HIS A 200 26.21 -5.67 28.96
CA HIS A 200 24.91 -6.17 28.48
C HIS A 200 24.95 -6.35 26.96
N PHE A 201 24.74 -7.58 26.51
CA PHE A 201 24.58 -7.98 25.11
C PHE A 201 23.11 -8.31 24.87
N PRO A 202 22.31 -7.43 24.23
CA PRO A 202 20.89 -7.67 24.00
C PRO A 202 20.61 -8.86 23.07
N LEU A 203 21.57 -9.19 22.20
CA LEU A 203 21.42 -10.13 21.07
C LEU A 203 20.30 -9.71 20.08
N ASN A 204 19.99 -8.42 20.05
CA ASN A 204 18.98 -7.79 19.20
C ASN A 204 19.62 -7.16 17.95
N GLN A 205 20.11 -8.01 17.04
CA GLN A 205 20.66 -7.61 15.74
C GLN A 205 20.28 -8.62 14.65
N CYS A 206 20.43 -8.25 13.38
CA CYS A 206 20.38 -9.19 12.26
C CYS A 206 21.75 -9.25 11.56
N GLY A 207 22.30 -10.46 11.42
CA GLY A 207 23.55 -10.73 10.72
C GLY A 207 24.81 -10.44 11.53
N GLY A 208 25.95 -10.85 10.97
CA GLY A 208 27.29 -10.70 11.56
C GLY A 208 27.69 -11.81 12.53
N ASN A 209 28.98 -12.10 12.58
CA ASN A 209 29.61 -13.10 13.46
C ASN A 209 30.18 -12.48 14.76
N THR A 210 29.82 -11.23 15.05
CA THR A 210 30.15 -10.54 16.30
C THR A 210 28.93 -9.78 16.81
N THR A 211 28.90 -9.56 18.12
CA THR A 211 27.94 -8.67 18.79
C THR A 211 28.69 -7.79 19.79
N SER A 212 28.13 -6.63 20.14
CA SER A 212 28.79 -5.66 21.02
C SER A 212 27.93 -5.35 22.24
N ASP A 213 28.58 -5.21 23.39
CA ASP A 213 27.91 -4.78 24.62
C ASP A 213 27.51 -3.29 24.55
N VAL A 214 26.32 -2.94 25.05
CA VAL A 214 25.75 -1.58 24.93
C VAL A 214 26.38 -0.56 25.87
N LEU A 215 27.18 -0.98 26.86
CA LEU A 215 27.77 -0.08 27.87
C LEU A 215 29.18 0.41 27.50
N LYS A 216 30.01 -0.46 26.90
CA LYS A 216 31.43 -0.23 26.62
C LYS A 216 31.83 -0.62 25.20
N ASN A 217 30.91 -1.15 24.39
CA ASN A 217 31.17 -1.62 23.02
C ASN A 217 32.26 -2.72 22.95
N THR A 218 32.40 -3.52 24.00
CA THR A 218 33.26 -4.72 23.98
C THR A 218 32.62 -5.82 23.13
N GLN A 219 33.40 -6.50 22.29
CA GLN A 219 32.88 -7.49 21.35
C GLN A 219 32.90 -8.92 21.90
N ALA A 220 31.82 -9.65 21.59
CA ALA A 220 31.70 -11.10 21.69
C ALA A 220 31.69 -11.71 20.27
N ILE A 221 32.21 -12.92 20.12
CA ILE A 221 32.35 -13.64 18.83
C ILE A 221 31.34 -14.78 18.75
N LEU A 222 30.81 -15.04 17.55
CA LEU A 222 29.83 -16.09 17.27
C LEU A 222 30.30 -17.05 16.17
N LYS A 223 30.22 -18.36 16.43
CA LYS A 223 30.25 -19.41 15.39
C LYS A 223 28.81 -19.68 14.95
N ASN A 224 28.55 -19.72 13.64
CA ASN A 224 27.26 -20.09 13.03
C ASN A 224 26.00 -19.42 13.65
N PRO A 225 25.92 -18.09 13.73
CA PRO A 225 24.80 -17.42 14.37
C PRO A 225 23.48 -17.55 13.59
N ASN A 226 22.37 -17.89 14.27
CA ASN A 226 21.02 -17.79 13.72
C ASN A 226 20.24 -16.67 14.43
N TRP A 227 20.35 -15.44 13.91
CA TRP A 227 19.75 -14.25 14.51
C TRP A 227 18.22 -14.25 14.35
N ILE A 228 17.47 -14.26 15.46
CA ILE A 228 15.99 -14.33 15.42
C ILE A 228 15.42 -13.08 14.74
N LEU A 229 16.00 -11.90 15.00
CA LEU A 229 15.56 -10.63 14.42
C LEU A 229 15.60 -10.63 12.87
N CYS A 230 16.49 -11.42 12.24
CA CYS A 230 16.50 -11.54 10.78
C CYS A 230 15.19 -12.12 10.24
N ARG A 231 14.47 -12.94 11.00
CA ARG A 231 13.18 -13.53 10.56
C ARG A 231 12.09 -12.47 10.42
N HIS A 232 12.20 -11.36 11.16
CA HIS A 232 11.33 -10.18 11.07
C HIS A 232 11.83 -9.13 10.07
N GLN A 233 13.03 -9.29 9.50
CA GLN A 233 13.64 -8.35 8.55
C GLN A 233 13.77 -8.91 7.13
N ASN A 234 13.96 -10.22 6.97
CA ASN A 234 14.34 -10.82 5.69
C ASN A 234 13.28 -11.82 5.21
N TRP A 235 12.88 -11.73 3.94
CA TRP A 235 12.04 -12.74 3.30
C TRP A 235 12.82 -14.03 3.06
N ASN A 236 12.33 -15.14 3.60
CA ASN A 236 12.88 -16.47 3.37
C ASN A 236 12.17 -17.17 2.21
N LEU A 237 12.92 -17.64 1.20
CA LEU A 237 12.39 -18.45 0.11
C LEU A 237 12.06 -19.85 0.62
N ASN A 238 10.79 -20.23 0.63
CA ASN A 238 10.33 -21.52 1.17
C ASN A 238 10.04 -22.57 0.10
N PHE A 239 9.65 -22.14 -1.10
CA PHE A 239 9.37 -23.01 -2.23
C PHE A 239 9.59 -22.27 -3.55
N SER A 240 10.06 -22.99 -4.56
CA SER A 240 10.13 -22.53 -5.94
C SER A 240 9.86 -23.68 -6.92
N SER A 241 9.24 -23.37 -8.05
CA SER A 241 8.95 -24.35 -9.11
C SER A 241 8.87 -23.71 -10.49
N ILE A 242 9.08 -24.54 -11.51
CA ILE A 242 8.74 -24.22 -12.90
C ILE A 242 7.71 -25.24 -13.38
N THR A 243 6.60 -24.79 -13.97
CA THR A 243 5.53 -25.67 -14.49
C THR A 243 5.06 -25.22 -15.86
N GLU A 244 4.62 -26.15 -16.71
CA GLU A 244 3.96 -25.80 -17.98
C GLU A 244 2.59 -25.14 -17.76
N GLY A 245 2.27 -24.14 -18.59
CA GLY A 245 0.97 -23.47 -18.62
C GLY A 245 0.74 -22.44 -17.52
N VAL A 246 -0.53 -22.12 -17.28
CA VAL A 246 -0.94 -21.16 -16.24
C VAL A 246 -1.13 -21.87 -14.91
N GLN A 247 -0.37 -21.46 -13.90
CA GLN A 247 -0.56 -21.84 -12.50
C GLN A 247 -1.48 -20.83 -11.81
N LEU A 248 -2.56 -21.31 -11.17
CA LEU A 248 -3.45 -20.52 -10.33
C LEU A 248 -3.18 -20.81 -8.85
N VAL A 249 -3.58 -19.89 -7.98
CA VAL A 249 -3.38 -20.03 -6.52
C VAL A 249 -4.66 -19.69 -5.78
N ALA A 250 -5.01 -20.53 -4.81
CA ALA A 250 -5.96 -20.25 -3.74
C ALA A 250 -5.28 -20.52 -2.38
N SER A 251 -5.81 -19.96 -1.28
CA SER A 251 -5.23 -20.16 0.05
C SER A 251 -6.32 -20.35 1.09
N ASN A 252 -6.15 -21.31 1.99
CA ASN A 252 -6.83 -21.34 3.28
C ASN A 252 -5.84 -20.78 4.32
N GLU A 253 -6.00 -19.50 4.63
CA GLU A 253 -5.10 -18.76 5.53
C GLU A 253 -5.17 -19.30 6.97
N GLU A 254 -6.36 -19.62 7.47
CA GLU A 254 -6.57 -20.18 8.82
C GLU A 254 -5.83 -21.51 9.04
N LYS A 255 -5.86 -22.41 8.06
CA LYS A 255 -5.16 -23.71 8.12
C LYS A 255 -3.69 -23.60 7.69
N GLY A 256 -3.25 -22.42 7.23
CA GLY A 256 -1.89 -22.20 6.73
C GLY A 256 -1.57 -22.96 5.43
N ILE A 257 -2.54 -23.12 4.53
CA ILE A 257 -2.43 -23.94 3.32
C ILE A 257 -2.53 -23.08 2.07
N ILE A 258 -1.60 -23.27 1.13
CA ILE A 258 -1.66 -22.68 -0.22
C ILE A 258 -1.90 -23.81 -1.23
N TYR A 259 -2.91 -23.65 -2.06
CA TYR A 259 -3.26 -24.56 -3.15
C TYR A 259 -2.77 -24.01 -4.48
N LEU A 260 -1.92 -24.78 -5.17
CA LEU A 260 -1.33 -24.43 -6.46
C LEU A 260 -1.98 -25.31 -7.54
N LEU A 261 -2.78 -24.71 -8.41
CA LEU A 261 -3.59 -25.42 -9.39
C LEU A 261 -2.97 -25.29 -10.78
N ASN A 262 -2.62 -26.43 -11.37
CA ASN A 262 -2.22 -26.54 -12.78
C ASN A 262 -3.27 -27.34 -13.57
N GLU A 263 -3.00 -27.62 -14.84
CA GLU A 263 -3.93 -28.25 -15.77
C GLU A 263 -4.28 -29.72 -15.46
N THR A 264 -3.51 -30.39 -14.58
CA THR A 264 -3.65 -31.84 -14.31
C THR A 264 -3.86 -32.18 -12.83
N SER A 265 -3.59 -31.24 -11.94
CA SER A 265 -3.47 -31.49 -10.51
C SER A 265 -3.50 -30.21 -9.68
N VAL A 266 -3.96 -30.34 -8.43
CA VAL A 266 -3.67 -29.39 -7.36
C VAL A 266 -2.47 -29.89 -6.56
N LEU A 267 -1.55 -28.99 -6.23
CA LEU A 267 -0.52 -29.21 -5.21
C LEU A 267 -0.96 -28.45 -3.96
N THR A 268 -1.03 -29.15 -2.84
CA THR A 268 -1.32 -28.59 -1.53
C THR A 268 0.01 -28.35 -0.81
N TYR A 269 0.36 -27.08 -0.58
CA TYR A 269 1.56 -26.68 0.16
C TYR A 269 1.17 -26.24 1.58
N SER A 270 1.86 -26.80 2.57
CA SER A 270 1.74 -26.47 3.99
C SER A 270 2.76 -25.41 4.39
N THR A 271 2.30 -24.26 4.91
CA THR A 271 3.20 -23.20 5.43
C THR A 271 3.77 -23.51 6.82
N GLN A 272 3.33 -24.60 7.47
CA GLN A 272 3.79 -24.97 8.81
C GLN A 272 5.13 -25.74 8.77
N ASP A 273 5.31 -26.60 7.78
CA ASP A 273 6.44 -27.52 7.65
C ASP A 273 7.04 -27.55 6.22
N ASN A 274 6.56 -26.68 5.33
CA ASN A 274 6.92 -26.59 3.92
C ASN A 274 6.61 -27.86 3.09
N THR A 275 5.78 -28.78 3.60
CA THR A 275 5.46 -30.02 2.89
C THR A 275 4.52 -29.79 1.71
N ILE A 276 4.62 -30.66 0.69
CA ILE A 276 3.83 -30.60 -0.55
C ILE A 276 3.16 -31.95 -0.82
N LYS A 277 1.85 -31.94 -1.06
CA LYS A 277 1.08 -33.09 -1.52
C LYS A 277 0.44 -32.79 -2.88
N ARG A 278 0.79 -33.54 -3.92
CA ARG A 278 0.14 -33.46 -5.25
C ARG A 278 -1.08 -34.39 -5.31
N THR A 279 -2.20 -33.87 -5.80
CA THR A 279 -3.44 -34.61 -6.05
C THR A 279 -3.88 -34.39 -7.50
N PRO A 280 -3.81 -35.42 -8.38
CA PRO A 280 -4.35 -35.35 -9.74
C PRO A 280 -5.87 -35.18 -9.77
N TYR A 281 -6.40 -34.52 -10.80
CA TYR A 281 -7.85 -34.42 -11.00
C TYR A 281 -8.43 -35.72 -11.55
N LYS A 282 -9.49 -36.25 -10.93
CA LYS A 282 -10.14 -37.50 -11.36
C LYS A 282 -11.04 -37.35 -12.59
N ASN A 283 -11.34 -36.11 -13.01
CA ASN A 283 -12.14 -35.81 -14.19
C ASN A 283 -11.27 -35.44 -15.43
N GLY A 284 -9.96 -35.76 -15.40
CA GLY A 284 -9.04 -35.50 -16.51
C GLY A 284 -8.41 -34.11 -16.50
N LYS A 285 -7.80 -33.73 -17.64
CA LYS A 285 -7.12 -32.45 -17.83
C LYS A 285 -8.15 -31.30 -17.96
N ILE A 286 -7.84 -30.15 -17.36
CA ILE A 286 -8.51 -28.87 -17.61
C ILE A 286 -7.57 -27.92 -18.37
N ASP A 287 -8.10 -27.04 -19.22
CA ASP A 287 -7.30 -26.00 -19.88
C ASP A 287 -7.31 -24.71 -19.04
N LEU A 288 -6.13 -24.22 -18.64
CA LEU A 288 -5.98 -23.00 -17.85
C LEU A 288 -5.47 -21.83 -18.71
N THR A 289 -5.88 -20.62 -18.33
CA THR A 289 -5.60 -19.40 -19.10
C THR A 289 -5.47 -18.20 -18.17
N LEU A 290 -4.83 -17.12 -18.63
CA LEU A 290 -4.66 -15.91 -17.83
C LEU A 290 -5.99 -15.25 -17.43
N ALA A 291 -7.12 -15.56 -18.07
CA ALA A 291 -8.43 -15.04 -17.66
C ALA A 291 -8.95 -15.64 -16.34
N HIS A 292 -8.51 -16.85 -15.99
CA HIS A 292 -8.98 -17.56 -14.81
C HIS A 292 -8.40 -17.01 -13.50
N ARG A 293 -9.18 -17.06 -12.43
CA ARG A 293 -8.73 -16.84 -11.04
C ARG A 293 -9.21 -18.00 -10.19
N ALA A 294 -8.46 -18.33 -9.13
CA ALA A 294 -8.86 -19.29 -8.12
C ALA A 294 -9.08 -18.59 -6.78
N ILE A 295 -10.07 -19.05 -6.02
CA ILE A 295 -10.44 -18.59 -4.68
C ILE A 295 -10.79 -19.81 -3.83
N TYR A 296 -10.41 -19.79 -2.55
CA TYR A 296 -10.87 -20.77 -1.58
C TYR A 296 -12.16 -20.26 -0.93
N ASN A 297 -13.20 -21.09 -0.87
CA ASN A 297 -14.41 -20.80 -0.13
C ASN A 297 -14.31 -21.42 1.27
N THR A 298 -14.37 -20.60 2.32
CA THR A 298 -14.33 -21.04 3.71
C THR A 298 -15.61 -21.73 4.16
N ASN A 299 -16.74 -21.45 3.51
CA ASN A 299 -18.07 -21.93 3.91
C ASN A 299 -18.27 -23.41 3.57
N ASP A 300 -17.74 -23.87 2.44
CA ASP A 300 -17.86 -25.25 1.94
C ASP A 300 -16.51 -26.00 1.86
N ASN A 301 -15.40 -25.32 2.17
CA ASN A 301 -14.02 -25.81 2.08
C ASN A 301 -13.49 -26.14 0.66
N GLN A 302 -14.12 -25.62 -0.40
CA GLN A 302 -13.80 -25.95 -1.81
C GLN A 302 -13.00 -24.84 -2.52
N ILE A 303 -12.40 -25.17 -3.67
CA ILE A 303 -11.69 -24.18 -4.51
C ILE A 303 -12.54 -23.84 -5.73
N TYR A 304 -12.94 -22.58 -5.83
CA TYR A 304 -13.66 -22.02 -6.97
C TYR A 304 -12.69 -21.42 -7.98
N ILE A 305 -12.82 -21.82 -9.25
CA ILE A 305 -12.23 -21.11 -10.40
C ILE A 305 -13.34 -20.36 -11.13
N TYR A 306 -13.09 -19.13 -11.57
CA TYR A 306 -14.02 -18.39 -12.41
C TYR A 306 -13.31 -17.68 -13.58
N ALA A 307 -14.07 -17.47 -14.66
CA ALA A 307 -13.69 -16.71 -15.84
C ALA A 307 -14.67 -15.53 -16.02
N ALA A 308 -14.35 -14.39 -15.40
CA ALA A 308 -15.25 -13.25 -15.29
C ALA A 308 -15.86 -12.83 -16.65
N ASP A 309 -15.03 -12.74 -17.69
CA ASP A 309 -15.41 -12.43 -19.07
C ASP A 309 -16.54 -13.29 -19.68
N LYS A 310 -16.68 -14.54 -19.22
CA LYS A 310 -17.66 -15.51 -19.74
C LYS A 310 -18.89 -15.67 -18.83
N GLU A 311 -18.86 -15.07 -17.64
CA GLU A 311 -19.84 -15.33 -16.56
C GLU A 311 -19.90 -16.83 -16.16
N LEU A 312 -18.75 -17.52 -16.21
CA LEU A 312 -18.62 -18.95 -15.87
C LEU A 312 -17.77 -19.17 -14.62
N TYR A 313 -18.16 -20.15 -13.81
CA TYR A 313 -17.38 -20.66 -12.68
C TYR A 313 -17.42 -22.20 -12.62
N SER A 314 -16.43 -22.75 -11.94
CA SER A 314 -16.20 -24.18 -11.71
C SER A 314 -15.67 -24.34 -10.30
N TYR A 315 -15.88 -25.50 -9.66
CA TYR A 315 -15.35 -25.76 -8.33
C TYR A 315 -14.75 -27.16 -8.19
N LEU A 316 -13.64 -27.24 -7.45
CA LEU A 316 -12.93 -28.45 -7.09
C LEU A 316 -13.33 -28.86 -5.68
N ASN A 317 -14.07 -29.96 -5.57
CA ASN A 317 -14.24 -30.63 -4.29
C ASN A 317 -12.93 -31.37 -3.96
N LEU A 318 -12.28 -30.96 -2.86
CA LEU A 318 -10.93 -31.42 -2.47
C LEU A 318 -10.89 -32.86 -1.95
N GLU A 319 -12.01 -33.41 -1.48
CA GLU A 319 -12.12 -34.77 -0.96
C GLU A 319 -12.20 -35.79 -2.10
N THR A 320 -13.09 -35.53 -3.05
CA THR A 320 -13.30 -36.36 -4.24
C THR A 320 -12.19 -36.17 -5.27
N GLY A 321 -11.55 -35.00 -5.34
CA GLY A 321 -10.59 -34.64 -6.40
C GLY A 321 -11.25 -34.39 -7.76
N LYS A 322 -12.51 -33.93 -7.76
CA LYS A 322 -13.31 -33.71 -8.98
C LYS A 322 -13.70 -32.25 -9.17
N TRP A 323 -13.61 -31.80 -10.42
CA TRP A 323 -14.14 -30.52 -10.89
C TRP A 323 -15.60 -30.65 -11.33
N ASN A 324 -16.45 -29.71 -10.90
CA ASN A 324 -17.82 -29.54 -11.36
C ASN A 324 -17.95 -28.28 -12.23
N ASN A 325 -18.97 -28.20 -13.09
CA ASN A 325 -19.20 -27.07 -14.02
C ASN A 325 -17.99 -26.79 -14.95
N LEU A 326 -17.53 -27.83 -15.66
CA LEU A 326 -16.32 -27.80 -16.52
C LEU A 326 -16.36 -26.78 -17.67
N GLU A 327 -17.52 -26.20 -18.00
CA GLU A 327 -17.68 -25.20 -19.08
C GLU A 327 -16.73 -24.00 -18.95
N THR A 328 -16.33 -23.63 -17.73
CA THR A 328 -15.35 -22.56 -17.47
C THR A 328 -14.07 -22.76 -18.28
N PHE A 329 -13.55 -24.00 -18.29
CA PHE A 329 -12.33 -24.41 -18.98
C PHE A 329 -12.49 -24.60 -20.50
N SER A 330 -13.71 -24.44 -21.05
CA SER A 330 -13.93 -24.60 -22.49
C SER A 330 -13.13 -23.58 -23.32
N LYS A 331 -12.64 -23.99 -24.49
CA LYS A 331 -11.90 -23.11 -25.42
C LYS A 331 -12.74 -22.01 -26.10
N LYS A 332 -13.99 -21.79 -25.66
CA LYS A 332 -14.84 -20.64 -26.06
C LYS A 332 -14.03 -19.34 -25.92
N THR A 333 -13.96 -18.53 -26.98
CA THR A 333 -13.15 -17.30 -27.05
C THR A 333 -13.71 -16.20 -26.12
N GLY A 334 -12.98 -15.89 -25.04
CA GLY A 334 -13.25 -14.74 -24.18
C GLY A 334 -12.52 -13.48 -24.68
N LYS A 335 -13.05 -12.28 -24.37
CA LYS A 335 -12.47 -11.01 -24.83
C LYS A 335 -11.20 -10.57 -24.06
N LEU A 336 -10.84 -11.27 -23.00
CA LEU A 336 -9.72 -10.98 -22.08
C LEU A 336 -9.77 -9.56 -21.48
N ILE A 337 -10.95 -9.07 -21.11
CA ILE A 337 -11.21 -7.69 -20.68
C ILE A 337 -10.97 -7.42 -19.19
N PHE A 338 -11.07 -8.43 -18.31
CA PHE A 338 -10.89 -8.26 -16.87
C PHE A 338 -9.53 -8.81 -16.36
N GLN A 339 -8.42 -8.61 -17.08
CA GLN A 339 -7.12 -9.05 -16.57
C GLN A 339 -6.65 -8.24 -15.36
N LYS A 340 -6.05 -8.92 -14.38
CA LYS A 340 -5.61 -8.33 -13.09
C LYS A 340 -6.67 -7.51 -12.33
N HIS A 341 -7.97 -7.79 -12.52
CA HIS A 341 -9.02 -7.27 -11.63
C HIS A 341 -8.71 -7.68 -10.18
N ASN A 342 -9.05 -6.80 -9.23
CA ASN A 342 -9.02 -7.12 -7.81
C ASN A 342 -10.11 -8.12 -7.47
N ASN A 343 -9.79 -9.11 -6.63
CA ASN A 343 -10.79 -10.07 -6.16
C ASN A 343 -10.74 -10.24 -4.64
N VAL A 344 -11.91 -10.35 -4.02
CA VAL A 344 -12.06 -10.78 -2.62
C VAL A 344 -13.26 -11.73 -2.51
N PHE A 345 -13.15 -12.69 -1.60
CA PHE A 345 -14.29 -13.49 -1.18
C PHE A 345 -14.89 -12.85 0.07
N ASN A 346 -16.21 -12.83 0.16
CA ASN A 346 -16.94 -12.45 1.37
C ASN A 346 -17.71 -13.67 1.89
N PRO A 347 -17.31 -14.26 3.04
CA PRO A 347 -18.00 -15.41 3.62
C PRO A 347 -19.46 -15.11 3.96
N SER A 348 -19.78 -13.91 4.46
CA SER A 348 -21.09 -13.58 5.05
C SER A 348 -22.25 -13.52 4.05
N ASP A 349 -21.96 -13.30 2.76
CA ASP A 349 -22.94 -13.44 1.67
C ASP A 349 -22.49 -14.42 0.58
N ASN A 350 -21.57 -15.33 0.93
CA ASN A 350 -21.05 -16.42 0.10
C ASN A 350 -20.67 -15.98 -1.34
N SER A 351 -20.00 -14.84 -1.48
CA SER A 351 -19.84 -14.16 -2.77
C SER A 351 -18.42 -13.75 -3.11
N ILE A 352 -18.08 -13.81 -4.40
CA ILE A 352 -16.83 -13.31 -4.96
C ILE A 352 -17.08 -11.92 -5.56
N TYR A 353 -16.38 -10.92 -5.04
CA TYR A 353 -16.37 -9.56 -5.55
C TYR A 353 -15.15 -9.34 -6.45
N MET A 354 -15.38 -8.76 -7.63
CA MET A 354 -14.39 -8.48 -8.67
C MET A 354 -14.43 -6.99 -9.02
N LEU A 355 -13.28 -6.30 -9.01
CA LEU A 355 -13.21 -4.86 -9.18
C LEU A 355 -12.15 -4.46 -10.21
N GLY A 356 -12.56 -3.70 -11.22
CA GLY A 356 -11.69 -3.14 -12.25
C GLY A 356 -11.06 -4.19 -13.17
N GLY A 357 -9.77 -4.05 -13.46
CA GLY A 357 -9.03 -4.88 -14.40
C GLY A 357 -8.84 -4.24 -15.78
N TYR A 358 -8.12 -4.92 -16.66
CA TYR A 358 -7.63 -4.39 -17.93
C TYR A 358 -7.72 -5.41 -19.06
N GLY A 359 -7.94 -4.93 -20.28
CA GLY A 359 -7.82 -5.72 -21.51
C GLY A 359 -8.35 -4.95 -22.72
N GLN A 360 -7.99 -5.39 -23.92
CA GLN A 360 -8.39 -4.73 -25.18
C GLN A 360 -8.08 -3.21 -25.15
N TYR A 361 -6.87 -2.86 -24.72
CA TYR A 361 -6.37 -1.48 -24.58
C TYR A 361 -7.19 -0.58 -23.63
N LYS A 362 -8.01 -1.17 -22.75
CA LYS A 362 -8.92 -0.49 -21.82
C LYS A 362 -8.76 -0.95 -20.38
N TYR A 363 -8.60 -0.01 -19.46
CA TYR A 363 -8.80 -0.19 -18.02
C TYR A 363 -10.28 -0.09 -17.67
N ASN A 364 -10.70 -0.82 -16.64
CA ASN A 364 -12.08 -0.88 -16.19
C ASN A 364 -12.19 -0.38 -14.74
N ASN A 365 -13.37 0.16 -14.42
CA ASN A 365 -13.85 0.49 -13.07
C ASN A 365 -15.11 -0.31 -12.69
N ILE A 366 -15.49 -1.29 -13.52
CA ILE A 366 -16.67 -2.12 -13.30
C ILE A 366 -16.47 -2.92 -12.00
N VAL A 367 -17.50 -2.94 -11.15
CA VAL A 367 -17.60 -3.83 -9.99
C VAL A 367 -18.58 -4.94 -10.34
N ARG A 368 -18.19 -6.19 -10.09
CA ARG A 368 -19.00 -7.38 -10.37
C ARG A 368 -19.03 -8.29 -9.15
N LYS A 369 -20.16 -8.93 -8.90
CA LYS A 369 -20.36 -9.93 -7.86
C LYS A 369 -20.83 -11.24 -8.51
N LEU A 370 -20.19 -12.34 -8.15
CA LEU A 370 -20.68 -13.70 -8.34
C LEU A 370 -21.15 -14.20 -6.96
N ASN A 371 -22.43 -14.52 -6.82
CA ASN A 371 -22.97 -15.21 -5.65
C ASN A 371 -22.86 -16.72 -5.84
N LEU A 372 -22.23 -17.43 -4.90
CA LEU A 372 -22.00 -18.88 -5.01
C LEU A 372 -23.20 -19.71 -4.52
N THR A 373 -24.19 -19.10 -3.84
CA THR A 373 -25.39 -19.78 -3.35
C THR A 373 -26.47 -19.95 -4.43
N ASP A 374 -26.67 -18.93 -5.27
CA ASP A 374 -27.68 -18.91 -6.35
C ASP A 374 -27.06 -18.90 -7.76
N SER A 375 -25.73 -18.93 -7.85
CA SER A 375 -24.95 -18.86 -9.10
C SER A 375 -25.09 -17.54 -9.89
N THR A 376 -25.66 -16.49 -9.31
CA THR A 376 -25.95 -15.24 -10.04
C THR A 376 -24.71 -14.35 -10.23
N TRP A 377 -24.61 -13.79 -11.43
CA TRP A 377 -23.67 -12.72 -11.76
C TRP A 377 -24.40 -11.37 -11.76
N THR A 378 -23.84 -10.38 -11.08
CA THR A 378 -24.40 -9.02 -10.99
C THR A 378 -23.32 -7.97 -11.17
N ASN A 379 -23.61 -6.94 -11.96
CA ASN A 379 -22.81 -5.72 -12.01
C ASN A 379 -23.30 -4.78 -10.90
N LEU A 380 -22.40 -4.25 -10.08
CA LEU A 380 -22.71 -3.36 -8.96
C LEU A 380 -22.43 -1.89 -9.34
N PRO A 381 -23.11 -0.90 -8.71
CA PRO A 381 -22.89 0.51 -9.00
C PRO A 381 -21.44 0.95 -8.82
N THR A 382 -20.91 1.68 -9.81
CA THR A 382 -19.61 2.34 -9.75
C THR A 382 -19.73 3.76 -9.21
N ASN A 383 -18.59 4.41 -8.94
CA ASN A 383 -18.52 5.87 -8.88
C ASN A 383 -17.18 6.31 -9.45
N ASP A 384 -17.21 6.66 -10.73
CA ASP A 384 -16.05 6.92 -11.58
C ASP A 384 -15.20 8.11 -11.10
N SER A 385 -15.79 9.03 -10.32
CA SER A 385 -15.06 10.12 -9.66
C SER A 385 -14.09 9.64 -8.57
N ILE A 386 -14.37 8.49 -7.93
CA ILE A 386 -13.56 7.88 -6.86
C ILE A 386 -12.82 6.65 -7.40
N PHE A 387 -13.56 5.67 -7.93
CA PHE A 387 -12.99 4.48 -8.54
C PHE A 387 -12.72 4.72 -10.03
N LYS A 388 -11.71 5.56 -10.30
CA LYS A 388 -11.15 5.72 -11.64
C LYS A 388 -10.66 4.36 -12.19
N PRO A 389 -10.87 4.05 -13.49
CA PRO A 389 -10.48 2.78 -14.11
C PRO A 389 -9.03 2.38 -13.84
N ARG A 390 -8.82 1.12 -13.43
CA ARG A 390 -7.50 0.61 -13.04
C ARG A 390 -7.36 -0.91 -13.02
N TYR A 391 -6.12 -1.36 -13.03
CA TYR A 391 -5.66 -2.71 -12.67
C TYR A 391 -4.41 -2.63 -11.79
N LEU A 392 -3.82 -3.76 -11.38
CA LEU A 392 -2.58 -3.82 -10.56
C LEU A 392 -2.67 -3.01 -9.24
N ALA A 393 -3.88 -2.87 -8.70
CA ALA A 393 -4.13 -2.36 -7.35
C ALA A 393 -4.14 -3.54 -6.36
N GLY A 394 -4.00 -3.23 -5.07
CA GLY A 394 -4.16 -4.21 -4.00
C GLY A 394 -5.55 -4.14 -3.38
N SER A 395 -6.10 -5.28 -2.97
CA SER A 395 -7.41 -5.37 -2.32
C SER A 395 -7.40 -6.25 -1.08
N ALA A 396 -8.16 -5.83 -0.07
CA ALA A 396 -8.48 -6.60 1.13
C ALA A 396 -9.93 -6.30 1.56
N ILE A 397 -10.59 -7.29 2.17
CA ILE A 397 -11.88 -7.09 2.86
C ILE A 397 -11.61 -6.86 4.35
N PHE A 398 -12.27 -5.87 4.96
CA PHE A 398 -12.20 -5.62 6.40
C PHE A 398 -13.53 -5.02 6.90
N LYS A 399 -14.24 -5.77 7.74
CA LYS A 399 -15.68 -5.58 8.01
C LYS A 399 -16.46 -5.45 6.68
N ASP A 400 -17.57 -4.70 6.64
CA ASP A 400 -18.44 -4.51 5.46
C ASP A 400 -17.80 -3.67 4.33
N SER A 401 -16.48 -3.70 4.15
CA SER A 401 -15.77 -2.85 3.17
C SER A 401 -14.59 -3.53 2.50
N ILE A 402 -14.53 -3.39 1.18
CA ILE A 402 -13.42 -3.80 0.33
C ILE A 402 -12.51 -2.58 0.15
N TYR A 403 -11.34 -2.61 0.77
CA TYR A 403 -10.32 -1.58 0.64
C TYR A 403 -9.47 -1.85 -0.60
N ILE A 404 -9.16 -0.79 -1.36
CA ILE A 404 -8.44 -0.86 -2.62
C ILE A 404 -7.32 0.20 -2.58
N LEU A 405 -6.08 -0.23 -2.72
CA LEU A 405 -4.89 0.64 -2.70
C LEU A 405 -4.26 0.74 -4.09
N GLY A 406 -4.13 1.98 -4.56
CA GLY A 406 -3.37 2.36 -5.74
C GLY A 406 -3.89 1.75 -7.03
N GLY A 407 -3.00 1.05 -7.75
CA GLY A 407 -3.21 0.56 -9.11
C GLY A 407 -2.70 1.49 -10.19
N TYR A 408 -2.75 1.05 -11.43
CA TYR A 408 -2.37 1.81 -12.62
C TYR A 408 -3.56 1.90 -13.58
N GLY A 409 -3.72 3.04 -14.26
CA GLY A 409 -4.79 3.25 -15.25
C GLY A 409 -4.96 4.71 -15.60
N SER A 410 -6.11 5.07 -16.18
CA SER A 410 -6.42 6.43 -16.62
C SER A 410 -7.85 6.81 -16.26
N ALA A 411 -8.15 8.11 -16.18
CA ALA A 411 -9.49 8.61 -15.83
C ALA A 411 -10.56 8.21 -16.86
N SER A 412 -10.23 8.17 -18.15
CA SER A 412 -11.12 7.71 -19.23
C SER A 412 -11.13 6.18 -19.41
N GLY A 413 -10.24 5.46 -18.73
CA GLY A 413 -9.98 4.04 -18.95
C GLY A 413 -9.26 3.70 -20.27
N SER A 414 -8.97 4.67 -21.14
CA SER A 414 -8.18 4.43 -22.35
C SER A 414 -6.69 4.25 -22.02
N GLN A 415 -6.03 3.25 -22.60
CA GLN A 415 -4.58 3.07 -22.44
C GLN A 415 -3.75 4.21 -23.07
N VAL A 416 -4.23 4.88 -24.11
CA VAL A 416 -3.48 5.98 -24.76
C VAL A 416 -3.64 7.32 -24.04
N THR A 417 -4.67 7.48 -23.20
CA THR A 417 -5.00 8.76 -22.54
C THR A 417 -4.38 8.84 -21.15
N ASN A 418 -3.16 9.38 -21.03
CA ASN A 418 -2.46 9.69 -19.76
C ASN A 418 -2.58 8.60 -18.67
N PRO A 419 -2.07 7.37 -18.90
CA PRO A 419 -2.12 6.30 -17.91
C PRO A 419 -1.02 6.45 -16.85
N HIS A 420 -1.39 6.45 -15.58
CA HIS A 420 -0.48 6.65 -14.45
C HIS A 420 -0.81 5.72 -13.26
N SER A 421 0.12 5.60 -12.31
CA SER A 421 -0.18 4.96 -11.03
C SER A 421 -0.99 5.88 -10.12
N TYR A 422 -1.90 5.30 -9.37
CA TYR A 422 -2.68 5.98 -8.33
C TYR A 422 -2.01 5.76 -6.96
N SER A 423 -1.99 6.80 -6.11
CA SER A 423 -1.62 6.73 -4.69
C SER A 423 -2.83 6.64 -3.75
N SER A 424 -4.05 6.56 -4.30
CA SER A 424 -5.31 6.54 -3.55
C SER A 424 -5.54 5.24 -2.78
N LEU A 425 -5.87 5.34 -1.50
CA LEU A 425 -6.65 4.35 -0.77
C LEU A 425 -8.13 4.72 -0.87
N ILE A 426 -8.95 3.80 -1.36
CA ILE A 426 -10.40 3.92 -1.42
C ILE A 426 -11.06 2.69 -0.78
N ALA A 427 -12.33 2.79 -0.43
CA ALA A 427 -13.12 1.67 0.08
C ALA A 427 -14.46 1.56 -0.68
N PHE A 428 -14.89 0.33 -0.96
CA PHE A 428 -16.24 -0.01 -1.43
C PHE A 428 -17.01 -0.67 -0.29
N SER A 429 -18.08 -0.03 0.19
CA SER A 429 -18.96 -0.60 1.21
C SER A 429 -19.89 -1.63 0.58
N ILE A 430 -19.87 -2.85 1.11
CA ILE A 430 -20.69 -3.99 0.64
C ILE A 430 -22.17 -3.71 0.93
N LYS A 431 -22.49 -3.39 2.19
CA LYS A 431 -23.84 -3.07 2.71
C LYS A 431 -24.52 -1.95 1.92
N SER A 432 -23.82 -0.85 1.63
CA SER A 432 -24.39 0.32 0.94
C SER A 432 -24.15 0.38 -0.57
N LYS A 433 -23.31 -0.50 -1.13
CA LYS A 433 -22.89 -0.53 -2.54
C LYS A 433 -22.31 0.81 -3.04
N ARG A 434 -21.54 1.50 -2.18
CA ARG A 434 -20.99 2.85 -2.43
C ARG A 434 -19.48 2.90 -2.21
N PHE A 435 -18.80 3.69 -3.05
CA PHE A 435 -17.39 4.02 -2.89
C PHE A 435 -17.18 5.24 -1.97
N LYS A 436 -16.10 5.21 -1.18
CA LYS A 436 -15.57 6.32 -0.38
C LYS A 436 -14.07 6.46 -0.62
N HIS A 437 -13.61 7.66 -0.93
CA HIS A 437 -12.18 7.98 -0.92
C HIS A 437 -11.72 8.10 0.54
N LYS A 438 -10.60 7.46 0.91
CA LYS A 438 -10.00 7.62 2.24
C LYS A 438 -8.94 8.73 2.20
N PHE A 439 -7.87 8.53 1.43
CA PHE A 439 -6.80 9.51 1.22
C PHE A 439 -5.88 9.06 0.06
N ASN A 440 -5.00 9.94 -0.41
CA ASN A 440 -3.80 9.54 -1.14
C ASN A 440 -2.64 9.39 -0.14
N ILE A 441 -1.81 8.35 -0.29
CA ILE A 441 -0.60 8.18 0.54
C ILE A 441 0.42 9.26 0.19
N ILE A 442 1.08 9.84 1.20
CA ILE A 442 2.01 10.98 0.99
C ILE A 442 3.28 10.53 0.26
N ASN A 443 3.83 9.38 0.65
CA ASN A 443 5.10 8.85 0.14
C ASN A 443 4.89 7.44 -0.45
N PRO A 444 4.44 7.32 -1.72
CA PRO A 444 4.46 6.05 -2.44
C PRO A 444 5.89 5.55 -2.64
N PHE A 445 6.06 4.24 -2.84
CA PHE A 445 7.39 3.64 -3.03
C PHE A 445 8.12 4.17 -4.28
N SER A 446 7.36 4.43 -5.36
CA SER A 446 7.83 5.05 -6.59
C SER A 446 6.66 5.76 -7.27
N ASN A 447 6.95 6.59 -8.28
CA ASN A 447 5.90 7.22 -9.10
C ASN A 447 5.10 6.17 -9.90
N ASP A 448 5.79 5.13 -10.39
CA ASP A 448 5.24 3.99 -11.14
C ASP A 448 4.90 2.80 -10.22
N MET A 449 4.46 3.07 -8.99
CA MET A 449 4.14 2.02 -8.00
C MET A 449 2.92 1.18 -8.44
N ILE A 450 3.08 -0.14 -8.45
CA ILE A 450 2.01 -1.13 -8.60
C ILE A 450 1.92 -2.00 -7.34
N VAL A 451 0.76 -2.62 -7.13
CA VAL A 451 0.43 -3.32 -5.88
C VAL A 451 -0.03 -4.75 -6.18
N ALA A 452 0.40 -5.71 -5.36
CA ALA A 452 -0.05 -7.09 -5.38
C ALA A 452 -1.56 -7.21 -5.12
N ASN A 453 -2.24 -8.16 -5.78
CA ASN A 453 -3.70 -8.16 -5.86
C ASN A 453 -4.39 -8.37 -4.50
N LYS A 454 -3.77 -9.19 -3.62
CA LYS A 454 -4.14 -9.34 -2.21
C LYS A 454 -3.26 -8.46 -1.32
N MET A 455 -3.92 -7.75 -0.41
CA MET A 455 -3.33 -7.11 0.77
C MET A 455 -3.83 -7.82 2.03
N TRP A 456 -3.19 -7.58 3.16
CA TRP A 456 -3.71 -7.94 4.47
C TRP A 456 -4.00 -6.69 5.32
N ILE A 457 -4.99 -6.76 6.20
CA ILE A 457 -5.34 -5.71 7.17
C ILE A 457 -5.35 -6.38 8.54
N ASN A 458 -4.55 -5.85 9.46
CA ASN A 458 -4.56 -6.25 10.86
C ASN A 458 -5.88 -5.78 11.51
N PRO A 459 -6.71 -6.67 12.09
CA PRO A 459 -7.99 -6.28 12.64
C PRO A 459 -7.88 -5.44 13.92
N ASP A 460 -6.81 -5.63 14.70
CA ASP A 460 -6.66 -5.07 16.05
C ASP A 460 -6.28 -3.58 16.00
N ASN A 461 -5.33 -3.23 15.13
CA ASN A 461 -4.78 -1.88 15.04
C ASN A 461 -5.02 -1.17 13.69
N ARG A 462 -5.67 -1.86 12.74
CA ARG A 462 -6.05 -1.35 11.41
C ARG A 462 -4.86 -0.95 10.53
N ASP A 463 -3.66 -1.47 10.83
CA ASP A 463 -2.53 -1.41 9.91
C ASP A 463 -2.81 -2.27 8.67
N TYR A 464 -2.49 -1.76 7.49
CA TYR A 464 -2.55 -2.53 6.25
C TYR A 464 -1.15 -2.84 5.74
N PHE A 465 -1.02 -4.02 5.12
CA PHE A 465 0.21 -4.56 4.58
C PHE A 465 -0.03 -4.96 3.13
N ALA A 466 0.82 -4.47 2.23
CA ALA A 466 0.71 -4.72 0.79
C ALA A 466 2.09 -4.92 0.17
N LEU A 467 2.24 -5.87 -0.75
CA LEU A 467 3.45 -5.94 -1.56
C LEU A 467 3.35 -4.94 -2.71
N VAL A 468 4.38 -4.13 -2.90
CA VAL A 468 4.47 -3.14 -3.97
C VAL A 468 5.71 -3.37 -4.82
N SER A 469 5.61 -3.06 -6.12
CA SER A 469 6.71 -3.11 -7.08
C SER A 469 6.73 -1.83 -7.92
N ASP A 470 7.84 -1.62 -8.60
CA ASP A 470 7.97 -0.67 -9.69
C ASP A 470 7.43 -1.29 -10.99
N LYS A 471 6.62 -0.56 -11.77
CA LYS A 471 6.04 -1.01 -13.04
C LYS A 471 7.00 -0.90 -14.23
N ILE A 472 8.01 -0.02 -14.18
CA ILE A 472 8.93 0.20 -15.32
C ILE A 472 10.17 -0.71 -15.30
N LYS A 473 10.30 -1.60 -14.30
CA LYS A 473 11.43 -2.53 -14.16
C LYS A 473 11.00 -3.96 -14.48
N TYR A 474 11.57 -4.55 -15.53
CA TYR A 474 11.36 -5.96 -15.86
C TYR A 474 11.95 -6.88 -14.78
N GLU A 475 13.21 -6.67 -14.39
CA GLU A 475 13.80 -7.29 -13.20
C GLU A 475 13.74 -6.29 -12.06
N GLY A 476 12.76 -6.49 -11.16
CA GLY A 476 12.47 -5.63 -10.04
C GLY A 476 12.38 -6.40 -8.73
N TYR A 477 11.77 -5.77 -7.73
CA TYR A 477 11.60 -6.33 -6.40
C TYR A 477 10.22 -5.98 -5.84
N LEU A 478 9.57 -6.96 -5.22
CA LEU A 478 8.43 -6.74 -4.33
C LEU A 478 8.93 -6.29 -2.97
N LYS A 479 8.36 -5.20 -2.44
CA LYS A 479 8.64 -4.66 -1.11
C LYS A 479 7.38 -4.62 -0.28
N LEU A 480 7.49 -4.83 1.03
CA LEU A 480 6.34 -4.84 1.93
C LEU A 480 6.06 -3.42 2.44
N LEU A 481 4.99 -2.82 1.93
CA LEU A 481 4.47 -1.52 2.35
C LEU A 481 3.56 -1.70 3.57
N LYS A 482 3.93 -1.10 4.71
CA LYS A 482 3.06 -0.87 5.85
C LYS A 482 2.41 0.52 5.73
N GLY A 483 1.09 0.60 5.92
CA GLY A 483 0.36 1.83 6.22
C GLY A 483 -0.73 1.57 7.26
N ASN A 484 -1.63 2.52 7.49
CA ASN A 484 -2.76 2.35 8.41
C ASN A 484 -4.05 2.87 7.76
N LEU A 485 -5.20 2.24 8.04
CA LEU A 485 -6.46 2.62 7.41
C LEU A 485 -6.90 4.06 7.70
N ASP A 486 -6.42 4.71 8.76
CA ASP A 486 -6.94 6.03 9.18
C ASP A 486 -5.92 7.18 9.10
N ASN A 487 -4.71 6.92 8.59
CA ASN A 487 -3.77 7.99 8.21
C ASN A 487 -3.02 7.66 6.91
N ASN A 488 -2.55 8.70 6.23
CA ASN A 488 -1.93 8.63 4.91
C ASN A 488 -0.41 8.41 4.93
N SER A 489 0.16 8.01 6.07
CA SER A 489 1.58 7.68 6.19
C SER A 489 1.85 6.22 5.79
N THR A 490 2.97 6.02 5.11
CA THR A 490 3.40 4.72 4.60
C THR A 490 4.89 4.53 4.79
N THR A 491 5.32 3.30 5.10
CA THR A 491 6.73 2.94 5.27
C THR A 491 7.00 1.55 4.70
N ILE A 492 8.21 1.32 4.19
CA ILE A 492 8.65 -0.03 3.80
C ILE A 492 9.18 -0.75 5.04
N VAL A 493 8.78 -2.00 5.21
CA VAL A 493 9.25 -2.96 6.22
C VAL A 493 9.75 -4.23 5.54
N GLY A 494 10.58 -5.02 6.23
CA GLY A 494 11.30 -6.13 5.62
C GLY A 494 12.31 -5.69 4.54
N ASP A 495 12.92 -6.67 3.89
CA ASP A 495 13.84 -6.48 2.76
C ASP A 495 13.08 -6.47 1.41
N SER A 496 13.29 -7.44 0.52
CA SER A 496 12.82 -7.38 -0.87
C SER A 496 12.85 -8.75 -1.55
N ILE A 497 11.71 -9.19 -2.11
CA ILE A 497 11.63 -10.43 -2.89
C ILE A 497 11.93 -10.12 -4.36
N PRO A 498 12.86 -10.82 -5.04
CA PRO A 498 13.07 -10.66 -6.49
C PRO A 498 11.80 -10.90 -7.29
N PHE A 499 11.53 -10.07 -8.30
CA PHE A 499 10.27 -10.12 -9.06
C PHE A 499 10.45 -9.74 -10.53
N LYS A 500 10.12 -10.68 -11.42
CA LYS A 500 10.03 -10.45 -12.87
C LYS A 500 8.66 -9.85 -13.22
N PHE A 501 8.61 -8.60 -13.66
CA PHE A 501 7.37 -7.92 -14.04
C PHE A 501 7.20 -7.79 -15.57
N LEU A 502 6.14 -8.41 -16.09
CA LEU A 502 5.70 -8.28 -17.47
C LEU A 502 4.17 -8.19 -17.54
N ASP A 503 3.62 -7.10 -17.02
CA ASP A 503 2.20 -6.73 -17.18
C ASP A 503 1.24 -7.88 -16.80
N ILE A 504 0.36 -8.34 -17.71
CA ILE A 504 -0.63 -9.37 -17.39
C ILE A 504 0.00 -10.76 -17.10
N LYS A 505 1.28 -10.97 -17.40
CA LYS A 505 1.99 -12.25 -17.19
C LYS A 505 2.57 -12.43 -15.78
N SER A 506 2.68 -11.35 -14.98
CA SER A 506 3.24 -11.42 -13.62
C SER A 506 2.17 -11.26 -12.54
N VAL A 507 2.12 -12.16 -11.56
CA VAL A 507 1.21 -12.12 -10.41
C VAL A 507 2.03 -12.06 -9.12
N ALA A 508 1.56 -11.29 -8.14
CA ALA A 508 1.98 -11.41 -6.74
C ALA A 508 0.77 -11.21 -5.83
N ASN A 509 0.75 -11.90 -4.70
CA ASN A 509 -0.23 -11.77 -3.60
C ASN A 509 0.50 -11.79 -2.25
N LEU A 510 -0.12 -11.15 -1.26
CA LEU A 510 0.24 -11.25 0.16
C LEU A 510 -0.90 -11.91 0.94
N TYR A 511 -0.55 -12.76 1.90
CA TYR A 511 -1.46 -13.44 2.84
C TYR A 511 -0.90 -13.36 4.26
N TYR A 512 -1.74 -13.54 5.27
CA TYR A 512 -1.31 -13.67 6.66
C TYR A 512 -1.73 -15.03 7.22
N MET A 513 -0.77 -15.75 7.80
CA MET A 513 -0.98 -17.09 8.35
C MET A 513 -1.03 -16.98 9.89
N PRO A 514 -2.23 -16.93 10.51
CA PRO A 514 -2.38 -16.56 11.92
C PRO A 514 -1.75 -17.58 12.89
N ASN A 515 -1.87 -18.88 12.61
CA ASN A 515 -1.31 -19.93 13.46
C ASN A 515 0.23 -19.92 13.50
N GLN A 516 0.84 -19.52 12.38
CA GLN A 516 2.29 -19.39 12.21
C GLN A 516 2.80 -18.01 12.64
N LYS A 517 1.92 -17.00 12.73
CA LYS A 517 2.22 -15.56 12.86
C LYS A 517 3.22 -15.07 11.81
N LYS A 518 2.95 -15.36 10.54
CA LYS A 518 3.82 -14.97 9.40
C LYS A 518 3.02 -14.30 8.29
N LEU A 519 3.66 -13.38 7.58
CA LEU A 519 3.21 -12.96 6.27
C LEU A 519 3.81 -13.91 5.23
N VAL A 520 2.99 -14.36 4.28
CA VAL A 520 3.40 -15.24 3.19
C VAL A 520 3.08 -14.58 1.86
N ALA A 521 4.10 -14.49 1.01
CA ALA A 521 4.03 -13.93 -0.32
C ALA A 521 4.22 -15.04 -1.35
N TYR A 522 3.49 -14.98 -2.46
CA TYR A 522 3.91 -15.70 -3.67
C TYR A 522 4.11 -14.73 -4.83
N ASN A 523 4.98 -15.11 -5.76
CA ASN A 523 5.02 -14.53 -7.09
C ASN A 523 4.96 -15.61 -8.18
N SER A 524 4.51 -15.22 -9.35
CA SER A 524 4.31 -16.09 -10.52
C SER A 524 4.55 -15.27 -11.80
N PHE A 525 5.31 -15.83 -12.74
CA PHE A 525 5.62 -15.20 -14.02
C PHE A 525 5.48 -16.21 -15.16
N LEU A 526 4.53 -15.97 -16.07
CA LEU A 526 4.37 -16.78 -17.28
C LEU A 526 5.31 -16.27 -18.38
N ASN A 527 6.39 -17.00 -18.65
CA ASN A 527 7.46 -16.56 -19.56
C ASN A 527 7.05 -16.64 -21.06
N LYS A 528 8.01 -16.55 -21.99
CA LYS A 528 7.75 -16.63 -23.44
C LYS A 528 7.52 -18.07 -23.95
N GLU A 529 8.03 -19.07 -23.25
CA GLU A 529 7.91 -20.51 -23.57
C GLU A 529 6.63 -21.14 -23.00
N ASN A 530 5.70 -20.33 -22.49
CA ASN A 530 4.49 -20.78 -21.76
C ASN A 530 4.78 -21.54 -20.44
N LYS A 531 5.97 -21.38 -19.86
CA LYS A 531 6.31 -21.90 -18.53
C LYS A 531 6.05 -20.86 -17.45
N ASN A 532 5.48 -21.29 -16.34
CA ASN A 532 5.30 -20.50 -15.13
C ASN A 532 6.53 -20.65 -14.23
N GLU A 533 7.25 -19.55 -14.00
CA GLU A 533 8.22 -19.44 -12.91
C GLU A 533 7.46 -19.02 -11.64
N PHE A 534 7.59 -19.78 -10.54
CA PHE A 534 6.80 -19.60 -9.33
C PHE A 534 7.66 -19.65 -8.05
N SER A 535 7.35 -18.81 -7.06
CA SER A 535 7.96 -18.89 -5.72
C SER A 535 7.00 -18.53 -4.58
N ILE A 536 7.23 -19.13 -3.41
CA ILE A 536 6.60 -18.78 -2.12
C ILE A 536 7.70 -18.36 -1.14
N ASN A 537 7.49 -17.23 -0.48
CA ASN A 537 8.41 -16.62 0.47
C ASN A 537 7.65 -16.23 1.75
N SER A 538 8.29 -16.24 2.91
CA SER A 538 7.68 -15.81 4.18
C SER A 538 8.58 -14.91 5.02
N ILE A 539 7.95 -14.10 5.87
CA ILE A 539 8.60 -13.24 6.88
C ILE A 539 7.79 -13.28 8.17
N ASP A 540 8.46 -13.33 9.32
CA ASP A 540 7.82 -13.49 10.62
C ASP A 540 7.16 -12.17 11.03
N PHE A 541 5.92 -12.23 11.53
CA PHE A 541 5.13 -11.06 11.86
C PHE A 541 5.25 -10.71 13.36
N PRO A 542 5.37 -9.42 13.74
CA PRO A 542 5.39 -8.22 12.90
C PRO A 542 6.72 -7.99 12.16
N ALA A 543 6.64 -7.78 10.84
CA ALA A 543 7.79 -7.39 10.03
C ALA A 543 8.24 -5.95 10.36
N ILE A 544 9.55 -5.73 10.44
CA ILE A 544 10.14 -4.45 10.90
C ILE A 544 10.97 -3.76 9.81
N LYS A 545 11.19 -2.46 9.97
CA LYS A 545 12.06 -1.67 9.07
C LYS A 545 13.49 -2.22 9.14
N MET A 546 14.14 -2.42 7.99
CA MET A 546 15.59 -2.64 7.98
C MET A 546 16.30 -1.41 8.56
N PRO A 547 17.36 -1.58 9.38
CA PRO A 547 18.17 -0.46 9.83
C PRO A 547 18.91 0.16 8.64
N VAL A 548 18.55 1.41 8.30
CA VAL A 548 19.29 2.19 7.29
C VAL A 548 20.73 2.34 7.77
N LYS A 549 21.71 1.92 6.96
CA LYS A 549 23.14 2.17 7.20
C LYS A 549 23.45 3.65 7.00
N THR A 550 23.05 4.48 7.97
CA THR A 550 23.45 5.89 8.03
C THR A 550 24.94 5.97 8.30
N ALA A 551 25.70 6.43 7.30
CA ALA A 551 27.04 6.94 7.55
C ALA A 551 26.93 8.05 8.61
N LYS A 552 27.74 7.99 9.68
CA LYS A 552 27.70 8.95 10.78
C LYS A 552 28.24 10.32 10.34
N SER A 553 27.40 11.09 9.64
CA SER A 553 27.60 12.52 9.47
C SER A 553 27.52 13.21 10.82
N THR A 554 28.66 13.69 11.33
CA THR A 554 28.75 14.45 12.57
C THR A 554 28.17 15.84 12.35
N ASN A 555 26.85 15.96 12.53
CA ASN A 555 26.12 17.18 12.24
C ASN A 555 26.42 18.30 13.26
N TYR A 556 27.48 19.08 12.99
CA TYR A 556 27.98 20.17 13.85
C TYR A 556 26.96 21.26 14.20
N TRP A 557 25.85 21.36 13.46
CA TRP A 557 24.82 22.39 13.66
C TRP A 557 24.22 22.40 15.08
N TYR A 558 24.15 21.26 15.76
CA TYR A 558 23.69 21.21 17.16
C TYR A 558 24.59 22.02 18.12
N TRP A 559 25.92 22.02 17.89
CA TRP A 559 26.85 22.84 18.67
C TRP A 559 26.72 24.34 18.33
N ILE A 560 26.42 24.67 17.06
CA ILE A 560 26.18 26.04 16.62
C ILE A 560 24.91 26.60 17.28
N PHE A 561 23.80 25.88 17.26
CA PHE A 561 22.57 26.30 17.95
C PHE A 561 22.75 26.36 19.48
N GLY A 562 23.53 25.46 20.08
CA GLY A 562 23.93 25.56 21.49
C GLY A 562 24.72 26.83 21.81
N GLY A 563 25.71 27.18 20.98
CA GLY A 563 26.49 28.40 21.12
C GLY A 563 25.63 29.67 20.98
N VAL A 564 24.79 29.75 19.95
CA VAL A 564 23.91 30.91 19.69
C VAL A 564 22.90 31.12 20.83
N THR A 565 22.32 30.04 21.39
CA THR A 565 21.39 30.17 22.52
C THR A 565 22.06 30.60 23.81
N ILE A 566 23.28 30.11 24.11
CA ILE A 566 24.09 30.58 25.25
C ILE A 566 24.45 32.06 25.09
N ILE A 567 24.90 32.49 23.92
CA ILE A 567 25.21 33.91 23.62
C ILE A 567 23.97 34.78 23.80
N GLY A 568 22.80 34.37 23.28
CA GLY A 568 21.54 35.09 23.46
C GLY A 568 21.13 35.26 24.92
N LEU A 569 21.33 34.23 25.75
CA LEU A 569 21.07 34.30 27.20
C LEU A 569 22.04 35.25 27.92
N ILE A 570 23.32 35.27 27.55
CA ILE A 570 24.32 36.21 28.08
C ILE A 570 23.95 37.65 27.71
N VAL A 571 23.56 37.91 26.46
CA VAL A 571 23.12 39.24 26.01
C VAL A 571 21.87 39.69 26.78
N LEU A 572 20.86 38.83 26.94
CA LEU A 572 19.65 39.12 27.73
C LEU A 572 19.97 39.43 29.21
N TYR A 573 20.95 38.76 29.80
CA TYR A 573 21.41 39.01 31.16
C TYR A 573 22.13 40.37 31.29
N VAL A 574 23.00 40.72 30.34
CA VAL A 574 23.70 42.04 30.30
C VAL A 574 22.71 43.19 30.08
N VAL A 575 21.74 43.04 29.16
CA VAL A 575 20.71 44.05 28.90
C VAL A 575 19.83 44.27 30.15
N LYS A 576 19.46 43.20 30.87
CA LYS A 576 18.73 43.32 32.14
C LYS A 576 19.54 43.99 33.26
N ARG A 577 20.87 43.84 33.29
CA ARG A 577 21.74 44.55 34.25
C ARG A 577 21.87 46.05 33.95
N LYS A 578 21.79 46.50 32.68
CA LYS A 578 21.97 47.92 32.33
C LYS A 578 20.72 48.80 32.46
N LYS A 579 19.49 48.24 32.50
CA LYS A 579 18.25 49.03 32.64
C LYS A 579 17.73 49.12 34.10
N LYS A 580 18.45 49.85 34.97
CA LYS A 580 17.99 50.18 36.33
C LYS A 580 18.32 51.62 36.77
N LYS A 581 17.79 52.61 36.05
CA LYS A 581 17.68 54.03 36.48
C LYS A 581 16.48 54.71 35.77
N GLN A 582 15.94 55.76 36.41
CA GLN A 582 14.94 56.74 35.95
C GLN A 582 13.45 56.32 35.72
N SER A 583 12.63 56.65 36.74
CA SER A 583 11.41 57.48 36.72
C SER A 583 10.24 57.25 35.72
N VAL A 584 9.12 56.79 36.30
CA VAL A 584 7.70 57.23 36.15
C VAL A 584 7.39 58.36 35.15
N ALA A 585 6.42 58.17 34.23
CA ALA A 585 5.07 58.81 34.15
C ALA A 585 4.27 58.33 32.88
N VAL A 586 2.94 58.44 32.65
CA VAL A 586 1.71 58.71 33.48
C VAL A 586 0.39 58.36 32.69
N ILE A 587 -0.61 57.76 33.37
CA ILE A 587 -2.11 57.85 33.23
C ILE A 587 -2.88 57.67 31.86
N LYS A 588 -3.75 56.62 31.81
CA LYS A 588 -5.07 56.45 31.09
C LYS A 588 -5.11 56.36 29.52
N GLU A 589 -6.14 55.78 28.87
CA GLU A 589 -7.42 55.17 29.33
C GLU A 589 -7.93 53.94 28.48
N LYS A 590 -9.00 53.28 28.99
CA LYS A 590 -10.05 52.37 28.43
C LYS A 590 -10.10 52.12 26.90
N LYS A 591 -10.68 51.02 26.34
CA LYS A 591 -11.49 49.84 26.79
C LYS A 591 -11.25 48.71 25.72
N VAL A 592 -11.66 47.45 25.82
CA VAL A 592 -13.02 46.84 25.89
C VAL A 592 -12.85 45.40 26.44
N VAL A 593 -13.42 45.08 27.61
CA VAL A 593 -14.51 44.11 27.84
C VAL A 593 -14.40 42.76 27.08
N VAL A 594 -14.24 41.69 27.85
CA VAL A 594 -14.60 40.31 27.47
C VAL A 594 -15.70 39.85 28.43
N LEU A 595 -16.69 39.15 27.89
CA LEU A 595 -17.66 38.31 28.60
C LEU A 595 -17.71 36.99 27.83
N ASP A 596 -17.96 35.81 28.38
CA ASP A 596 -17.88 35.21 29.73
C ASP A 596 -18.35 33.75 29.48
N ALA A 597 -17.97 32.78 30.31
CA ALA A 597 -18.13 31.36 29.98
C ALA A 597 -19.20 30.66 30.83
N GLY A 598 -20.44 30.60 30.30
CA GLY A 598 -21.53 29.83 30.90
C GLY A 598 -21.34 28.31 30.76
N ARG A 599 -21.33 27.59 31.89
CA ARG A 599 -21.42 26.11 31.95
C ARG A 599 -22.78 25.59 31.48
N LYS A 600 -22.78 24.39 30.91
CA LYS A 600 -23.65 23.23 31.24
C LYS A 600 -22.92 22.00 30.70
N GLU A 601 -22.52 20.97 31.47
CA GLU A 601 -23.20 20.01 32.37
C GLU A 601 -22.96 18.61 31.78
N ILE A 602 -22.93 17.57 32.62
CA ILE A 602 -22.53 16.21 32.23
C ILE A 602 -23.67 15.26 32.62
N GLU A 603 -24.16 14.50 31.65
CA GLU A 603 -25.00 13.32 31.88
C GLU A 603 -24.41 12.10 31.17
N ASN A 604 -24.64 10.92 31.75
CA ASN A 604 -24.13 9.66 31.23
C ASN A 604 -25.07 9.10 30.15
N ILE A 605 -24.51 8.56 29.07
CA ILE A 605 -25.20 7.65 28.15
C ILE A 605 -24.24 6.49 27.84
N ASP A 606 -24.81 5.29 27.74
CA ASP A 606 -24.10 4.01 27.69
C ASP A 606 -23.29 3.73 26.42
N ILE A 607 -22.47 2.68 26.48
CA ILE A 607 -21.57 2.25 25.40
C ILE A 607 -22.32 1.31 24.45
N GLU A 608 -22.93 1.85 23.40
CA GLU A 608 -23.34 1.08 22.21
C GLU A 608 -22.30 1.20 21.07
N GLU A 609 -22.26 0.19 20.20
CA GLU A 609 -21.34 0.17 19.05
C GLU A 609 -21.64 1.30 18.06
N LYS A 610 -20.71 2.26 17.95
CA LYS A 610 -20.85 3.36 16.99
C LYS A 610 -20.60 2.92 15.54
N ASP A 611 -21.63 2.34 14.92
CA ASP A 611 -21.68 2.11 13.47
C ASP A 611 -21.41 3.45 12.75
N LEU A 612 -20.61 3.41 11.68
CA LEU A 612 -19.93 4.62 11.19
C LEU A 612 -20.88 5.55 10.44
N ASP A 613 -21.22 6.69 11.05
CA ASP A 613 -22.07 7.79 10.52
C ASP A 613 -22.07 7.93 8.98
N PHE A 614 -23.00 7.22 8.33
CA PHE A 614 -23.27 7.31 6.89
C PHE A 614 -24.16 8.54 6.60
N LYS A 615 -23.66 9.76 6.86
CA LYS A 615 -24.34 10.96 6.37
C LYS A 615 -24.48 10.89 4.84
N PRO A 616 -25.70 10.97 4.28
CA PRO A 616 -25.87 11.05 2.84
C PRO A 616 -25.23 12.34 2.33
N ILE A 617 -24.34 12.23 1.34
CA ILE A 617 -24.06 13.35 0.45
C ILE A 617 -25.15 13.28 -0.61
N GLU A 618 -26.09 14.22 -0.55
CA GLU A 618 -27.07 14.42 -1.61
C GLU A 618 -26.33 14.79 -2.91
N ARG A 619 -26.75 14.19 -4.03
CA ARG A 619 -26.06 14.36 -5.31
C ARG A 619 -26.58 15.61 -6.01
N GLU A 620 -25.93 16.74 -5.79
CA GLU A 620 -26.17 17.94 -6.59
C GLU A 620 -25.39 17.84 -7.92
N TYR A 621 -26.05 17.37 -8.99
CA TYR A 621 -25.47 17.38 -10.33
C TYR A 621 -25.50 18.82 -10.87
N LYS A 622 -24.33 19.47 -10.96
CA LYS A 622 -24.17 20.86 -11.46
C LYS A 622 -24.79 21.10 -12.86
N TYR A 623 -24.92 20.05 -13.68
CA TYR A 623 -25.40 20.10 -15.05
C TYR A 623 -26.48 19.04 -15.30
N GLN A 624 -27.57 19.43 -15.96
CA GLN A 624 -28.65 18.53 -16.37
C GLN A 624 -28.32 17.79 -17.68
N ILE A 625 -27.44 18.33 -18.52
CA ILE A 625 -26.89 17.62 -19.69
C ILE A 625 -25.37 17.85 -19.73
N ILE A 626 -24.63 16.76 -19.86
CA ILE A 626 -23.17 16.71 -19.87
C ILE A 626 -22.72 16.25 -21.25
N PHE A 627 -21.81 17.00 -21.86
CA PHE A 627 -21.24 16.71 -23.18
C PHE A 627 -19.74 16.42 -23.12
N PHE A 628 -19.01 16.93 -22.12
CA PHE A 628 -17.57 16.72 -21.97
C PHE A 628 -17.25 15.51 -21.08
N GLY A 629 -16.32 14.66 -21.55
CA GLY A 629 -16.03 13.36 -20.94
C GLY A 629 -16.98 12.22 -21.35
N GLY A 630 -18.16 12.57 -21.88
CA GLY A 630 -19.13 11.64 -22.47
C GLY A 630 -20.56 12.13 -22.31
N PHE A 631 -21.45 11.77 -23.24
CA PHE A 631 -22.84 12.22 -23.20
C PHE A 631 -23.61 11.61 -22.02
N GLN A 632 -24.11 12.46 -21.11
CA GLN A 632 -25.03 12.09 -20.03
C GLN A 632 -26.20 13.08 -19.91
N VAL A 633 -27.32 12.59 -19.38
CA VAL A 633 -28.58 13.34 -19.18
C VAL A 633 -29.13 13.05 -17.79
N ILE A 634 -29.26 14.09 -16.96
CA ILE A 634 -29.80 14.02 -15.59
C ILE A 634 -31.17 14.73 -15.57
N ASN A 635 -32.21 14.05 -15.09
CA ASN A 635 -33.55 14.61 -15.03
C ASN A 635 -33.73 15.60 -13.86
N ARG A 636 -34.88 16.27 -13.81
CA ARG A 636 -35.21 17.24 -12.73
C ARG A 636 -35.23 16.64 -11.32
N ASN A 637 -35.30 15.32 -11.18
CA ASN A 637 -35.27 14.60 -9.90
C ASN A 637 -33.83 14.22 -9.47
N GLN A 638 -32.79 14.68 -10.18
CA GLN A 638 -31.38 14.27 -10.01
C GLN A 638 -31.10 12.79 -10.37
N GLU A 639 -31.93 12.17 -11.21
CA GLU A 639 -31.75 10.79 -11.70
C GLU A 639 -31.03 10.78 -13.07
N ASP A 640 -30.04 9.90 -13.25
CA ASP A 640 -29.40 9.69 -14.56
C ASP A 640 -30.35 8.92 -15.49
N ILE A 641 -30.84 9.60 -16.53
CA ILE A 641 -31.75 9.05 -17.54
C ILE A 641 -31.05 8.80 -18.89
N THR A 642 -29.72 8.85 -18.94
CA THR A 642 -28.92 8.61 -20.16
C THR A 642 -29.24 7.27 -20.82
N GLY A 643 -29.59 6.25 -20.01
CA GLY A 643 -30.01 4.93 -20.49
C GLY A 643 -31.35 4.92 -21.24
N LYS A 644 -32.23 5.91 -21.01
CA LYS A 644 -33.50 6.06 -21.75
C LYS A 644 -33.28 6.56 -23.18
N PHE A 645 -32.17 7.26 -23.44
CA PHE A 645 -31.78 7.72 -24.77
C PHE A 645 -31.14 6.57 -25.55
N SER A 646 -31.99 5.75 -26.18
CA SER A 646 -31.56 4.71 -27.13
C SER A 646 -30.73 5.31 -28.27
N PRO A 647 -29.88 4.53 -28.98
CA PRO A 647 -28.91 5.07 -29.94
C PRO A 647 -29.51 6.05 -30.96
N LEU A 648 -30.67 5.70 -31.55
CA LEU A 648 -31.39 6.55 -32.51
C LEU A 648 -32.00 7.81 -31.87
N LEU A 649 -32.49 7.73 -30.63
CA LEU A 649 -33.03 8.89 -29.91
C LEU A 649 -31.92 9.83 -29.43
N LYS A 650 -30.75 9.28 -29.09
CA LYS A 650 -29.53 10.01 -28.74
C LYS A 650 -28.98 10.76 -29.95
N GLU A 651 -28.87 10.09 -31.10
CA GLU A 651 -28.42 10.71 -32.35
C GLU A 651 -29.39 11.81 -32.82
N LEU A 652 -30.70 11.53 -32.82
CA LEU A 652 -31.74 12.50 -33.15
C LEU A 652 -31.72 13.72 -32.21
N PHE A 653 -31.50 13.52 -30.91
CA PHE A 653 -31.32 14.61 -29.95
C PHE A 653 -30.11 15.47 -30.29
N LEU A 654 -28.95 14.84 -30.51
CA LEU A 654 -27.71 15.56 -30.78
C LEU A 654 -27.76 16.30 -32.13
N LEU A 655 -28.38 15.72 -33.17
CA LEU A 655 -28.63 16.43 -34.44
C LEU A 655 -29.43 17.72 -34.21
N ILE A 656 -30.56 17.65 -33.49
CA ILE A 656 -31.39 18.83 -33.25
C ILE A 656 -30.64 19.85 -32.37
N TRP A 657 -29.91 19.39 -31.33
CA TRP A 657 -29.12 20.25 -30.45
C TRP A 657 -28.00 20.97 -31.22
N MET A 658 -27.11 20.24 -31.88
CA MET A 658 -25.96 20.81 -32.57
C MET A 658 -26.36 21.79 -33.68
N TYR A 659 -27.38 21.47 -34.48
CA TYR A 659 -27.90 22.38 -35.50
C TYR A 659 -28.71 23.56 -34.92
N THR A 660 -29.23 23.47 -33.69
CA THR A 660 -29.75 24.65 -32.98
C THR A 660 -28.60 25.61 -32.66
N PHE A 661 -27.50 25.12 -32.09
CA PHE A 661 -26.40 25.97 -31.63
C PHE A 661 -25.45 26.49 -32.73
N LYS A 662 -25.28 25.79 -33.86
CA LYS A 662 -24.37 26.23 -34.94
C LYS A 662 -24.79 27.53 -35.61
N ASN A 663 -26.10 27.75 -35.79
CA ASN A 663 -26.62 28.88 -36.57
C ASN A 663 -27.95 29.48 -36.08
N ASN A 664 -28.50 29.02 -34.95
CA ASN A 664 -29.82 29.41 -34.40
C ASN A 664 -31.03 29.12 -35.33
N LYS A 665 -30.87 28.26 -36.35
CA LYS A 665 -31.93 27.86 -37.30
C LYS A 665 -32.46 26.44 -37.05
N GLY A 666 -31.66 25.54 -36.48
CA GLY A 666 -32.08 24.14 -36.29
C GLY A 666 -31.92 23.30 -37.56
N ILE A 667 -32.50 22.09 -37.56
CA ILE A 667 -32.34 21.10 -38.64
C ILE A 667 -33.65 20.80 -39.37
N SER A 668 -33.62 20.78 -40.70
CA SER A 668 -34.83 20.57 -41.51
C SER A 668 -35.36 19.13 -41.38
N SER A 669 -36.67 18.97 -41.62
CA SER A 669 -37.31 17.64 -41.61
C SER A 669 -36.78 16.71 -42.72
N SER A 670 -36.20 17.26 -43.80
CA SER A 670 -35.53 16.50 -44.85
C SER A 670 -34.13 16.06 -44.44
N LYS A 671 -33.30 16.96 -43.87
CA LYS A 671 -31.92 16.62 -43.47
C LYS A 671 -31.89 15.58 -42.33
N LEU A 672 -32.88 15.58 -41.44
CA LEU A 672 -33.06 14.48 -40.47
C LEU A 672 -33.34 13.12 -41.11
N ILE A 673 -34.07 13.09 -42.24
CA ILE A 673 -34.33 11.85 -42.99
C ILE A 673 -33.09 11.41 -43.77
N GLU A 674 -32.41 12.36 -44.41
CA GLU A 674 -31.16 12.16 -45.14
C GLU A 674 -30.04 11.58 -44.27
N ILE A 675 -29.97 11.94 -42.97
CA ILE A 675 -28.95 11.41 -42.05
C ILE A 675 -29.40 10.10 -41.38
N LEU A 676 -30.59 10.05 -40.78
CA LEU A 676 -30.99 8.93 -39.91
C LEU A 676 -31.72 7.78 -40.63
N TRP A 677 -32.26 8.03 -41.83
CA TRP A 677 -33.17 7.12 -42.53
C TRP A 677 -32.94 7.12 -44.06
N TYR A 678 -31.69 7.34 -44.50
CA TYR A 678 -31.31 7.40 -45.92
C TYR A 678 -31.68 6.13 -46.70
N ASP A 679 -31.72 4.98 -46.01
CA ASP A 679 -32.04 3.68 -46.57
C ASP A 679 -33.55 3.41 -46.75
N LYS A 680 -34.42 4.34 -46.30
CA LYS A 680 -35.87 4.07 -46.18
C LYS A 680 -36.71 4.85 -47.18
N PRO A 681 -37.71 4.22 -47.84
CA PRO A 681 -38.68 4.92 -48.66
C PRO A 681 -39.34 6.08 -47.91
N THR A 682 -39.55 7.21 -48.59
CA THR A 682 -39.92 8.51 -47.99
C THR A 682 -41.06 8.44 -46.97
N ARG A 683 -42.12 7.68 -47.25
CA ARG A 683 -43.27 7.49 -46.35
C ARG A 683 -42.90 6.74 -45.06
N SER A 684 -42.00 5.75 -45.16
CA SER A 684 -41.46 5.02 -44.00
C SER A 684 -40.53 5.91 -43.16
N ALA A 685 -39.65 6.68 -43.81
CA ALA A 685 -38.78 7.64 -43.11
C ALA A 685 -39.58 8.73 -42.37
N GLN A 686 -40.61 9.29 -43.01
CA GLN A 686 -41.51 10.28 -42.40
C GLN A 686 -42.27 9.72 -41.17
N ASN A 687 -42.74 8.47 -41.23
CA ASN A 687 -43.37 7.78 -40.10
C ASN A 687 -42.37 7.56 -38.95
N ASN A 688 -41.20 6.99 -39.26
CA ASN A 688 -40.13 6.74 -38.27
C ASN A 688 -39.65 8.04 -37.60
N ARG A 689 -39.45 9.12 -38.36
CA ARG A 689 -39.14 10.45 -37.80
C ARG A 689 -40.23 10.91 -36.83
N SER A 690 -41.51 10.78 -37.20
CA SER A 690 -42.61 11.28 -36.38
C SER A 690 -42.76 10.49 -35.08
N VAL A 691 -42.62 9.17 -35.11
CA VAL A 691 -42.62 8.32 -33.89
C VAL A 691 -41.44 8.65 -32.97
N ASN A 692 -40.23 8.79 -33.52
CA ASN A 692 -39.03 9.04 -32.71
C ASN A 692 -38.97 10.47 -32.15
N ILE A 693 -39.48 11.48 -32.87
CA ILE A 693 -39.68 12.84 -32.33
C ILE A 693 -40.65 12.82 -31.14
N THR A 694 -41.76 12.07 -31.22
CA THR A 694 -42.71 11.96 -30.09
C THR A 694 -42.08 11.27 -28.88
N LYS A 695 -41.33 10.18 -29.09
CA LYS A 695 -40.56 9.53 -28.01
C LYS A 695 -39.55 10.49 -27.38
N LEU A 696 -38.79 11.24 -28.20
CA LEU A 696 -37.80 12.19 -27.73
C LEU A 696 -38.43 13.37 -26.97
N LYS A 697 -39.54 13.95 -27.46
CA LYS A 697 -40.30 14.99 -26.73
C LYS A 697 -40.72 14.51 -25.33
N ASN A 698 -41.04 13.22 -25.15
CA ASN A 698 -41.39 12.68 -23.83
C ASN A 698 -40.17 12.53 -22.91
N LEU A 699 -39.00 12.12 -23.41
CA LEU A 699 -37.76 12.12 -22.62
C LEU A 699 -37.33 13.53 -22.21
N ILE A 700 -37.45 14.49 -23.13
CA ILE A 700 -37.05 15.89 -22.90
C ILE A 700 -37.93 16.58 -21.85
N LYS A 701 -39.21 16.22 -21.72
CA LYS A 701 -40.08 16.67 -20.61
C LYS A 701 -39.57 16.27 -19.22
N GLU A 702 -38.75 15.22 -19.09
CA GLU A 702 -38.15 14.87 -17.79
C GLU A 702 -37.09 15.88 -17.32
N LEU A 703 -36.57 16.72 -18.23
CA LEU A 703 -35.56 17.75 -17.93
C LEU A 703 -36.15 19.07 -17.41
N GLY A 704 -37.47 19.23 -17.38
CA GLY A 704 -38.12 20.48 -16.99
C GLY A 704 -38.13 21.50 -18.13
N ASP A 705 -37.35 22.58 -18.01
CA ASP A 705 -37.36 23.76 -18.90
C ASP A 705 -36.69 23.51 -20.27
N CYS A 706 -37.17 22.50 -21.01
CA CYS A 706 -36.68 22.12 -22.33
C CYS A 706 -37.81 21.61 -23.22
N THR A 707 -37.89 22.10 -24.46
CA THR A 707 -38.81 21.62 -25.49
C THR A 707 -38.10 21.41 -26.81
N ILE A 708 -38.63 20.51 -27.65
CA ILE A 708 -38.26 20.37 -29.05
C ILE A 708 -39.42 20.88 -29.87
N ASP A 709 -39.24 21.92 -30.69
CA ASP A 709 -40.33 22.52 -31.47
C ASP A 709 -39.96 22.67 -32.95
N LYS A 710 -40.97 22.92 -33.79
CA LYS A 710 -40.82 23.00 -35.24
C LYS A 710 -41.18 24.38 -35.75
N GLU A 711 -40.18 25.23 -35.89
CA GLU A 711 -40.28 26.59 -36.42
C GLU A 711 -39.99 26.57 -37.92
N THR A 712 -40.89 27.14 -38.74
CA THR A 712 -40.71 27.36 -40.20
C THR A 712 -40.15 26.17 -41.02
N GLY A 713 -40.39 24.93 -40.57
CA GLY A 713 -39.91 23.69 -41.22
C GLY A 713 -38.76 22.97 -40.51
N TYR A 714 -38.04 23.67 -39.64
CA TYR A 714 -36.85 23.23 -38.92
C TYR A 714 -37.18 22.82 -37.48
N TRP A 715 -36.48 21.80 -36.98
CA TRP A 715 -36.56 21.35 -35.59
C TRP A 715 -35.47 22.06 -34.77
N LYS A 716 -35.85 22.62 -33.63
CA LYS A 716 -34.96 23.28 -32.65
C LYS A 716 -35.18 22.73 -31.24
N ILE A 717 -34.23 23.02 -30.35
CA ILE A 717 -34.38 22.86 -28.90
C ILE A 717 -34.44 24.21 -28.20
N ASN A 718 -35.58 24.50 -27.58
CA ASN A 718 -35.83 25.72 -26.82
C ASN A 718 -35.70 25.37 -25.32
N HIS A 719 -34.82 26.05 -24.58
CA HIS A 719 -34.59 25.77 -23.15
C HIS A 719 -34.10 27.01 -22.39
N ASN A 720 -34.34 27.02 -21.07
CA ASN A 720 -33.93 28.10 -20.20
C ASN A 720 -32.49 27.89 -19.69
N TYR A 721 -31.52 28.58 -20.28
CA TYR A 721 -30.09 28.50 -19.94
C TYR A 721 -29.74 28.78 -18.46
N LYS A 722 -30.63 29.41 -17.69
CA LYS A 722 -30.43 29.65 -16.24
C LYS A 722 -30.89 28.49 -15.38
N ALA A 723 -31.90 27.74 -15.82
CA ALA A 723 -32.50 26.61 -15.09
C ALA A 723 -31.92 25.26 -15.54
N LEU A 724 -31.78 25.05 -16.85
CA LEU A 724 -31.14 23.88 -17.44
C LEU A 724 -29.69 24.24 -17.82
N LYS A 725 -28.76 23.89 -16.94
CA LYS A 725 -27.32 24.10 -17.12
C LYS A 725 -26.74 22.97 -17.94
N THR A 726 -25.93 23.30 -18.94
CA THR A 726 -25.10 22.35 -19.68
C THR A 726 -23.67 22.83 -19.73
N ASP A 727 -22.71 21.90 -19.67
CA ASP A 727 -21.29 22.26 -19.74
C ASP A 727 -20.90 22.79 -21.13
N TYR A 728 -21.52 22.25 -22.19
CA TYR A 728 -21.44 22.79 -23.56
C TYR A 728 -21.85 24.27 -23.68
N TYR A 729 -22.95 24.68 -23.05
CA TYR A 729 -23.37 26.09 -23.07
C TYR A 729 -22.36 26.99 -22.36
N GLU A 730 -21.85 26.57 -21.20
CA GLU A 730 -20.82 27.33 -20.48
C GLU A 730 -19.53 27.46 -21.30
N VAL A 731 -19.08 26.40 -21.99
CA VAL A 731 -17.95 26.47 -22.93
C VAL A 731 -18.22 27.48 -24.06
N ILE A 732 -19.39 27.43 -24.70
CA ILE A 732 -19.79 28.41 -25.74
C ILE A 732 -19.75 29.84 -25.22
N GLN A 733 -20.23 30.10 -23.99
CA GLN A 733 -20.22 31.44 -23.40
C GLN A 733 -18.81 31.94 -23.07
N ILE A 734 -17.86 31.04 -22.80
CA ILE A 734 -16.45 31.39 -22.59
C ILE A 734 -15.77 31.67 -23.94
N THR A 735 -15.81 30.73 -24.89
CA THR A 735 -15.05 30.83 -26.15
C THR A 735 -15.57 31.93 -27.09
N LYS A 736 -16.88 32.23 -27.09
CA LYS A 736 -17.45 33.31 -27.93
C LYS A 736 -17.22 34.71 -27.37
N ASN A 737 -16.93 34.89 -26.07
CA ASN A 737 -16.82 36.22 -25.44
C ASN A 737 -15.37 36.55 -25.03
N LYS A 738 -14.48 36.57 -26.04
CA LYS A 738 -13.04 36.80 -25.91
C LYS A 738 -12.67 38.14 -25.24
N LYS A 739 -13.53 39.17 -25.33
CA LYS A 739 -13.30 40.51 -24.74
C LYS A 739 -13.40 40.57 -23.21
N THR A 740 -13.85 39.51 -22.55
CA THR A 740 -14.08 39.49 -21.09
C THR A 740 -13.44 38.28 -20.41
N ILE A 741 -12.36 37.77 -21.00
CA ILE A 741 -11.68 36.55 -20.53
C ILE A 741 -10.71 36.86 -19.38
N ASN A 742 -10.65 35.97 -18.40
CA ASN A 742 -9.82 36.12 -17.19
C ASN A 742 -9.45 34.74 -16.63
N ARG A 743 -8.55 34.71 -15.63
CA ARG A 743 -8.04 33.47 -15.02
C ARG A 743 -9.16 32.55 -14.55
N ASP A 744 -10.20 33.08 -13.90
CA ASP A 744 -11.30 32.26 -13.33
C ASP A 744 -12.18 31.63 -14.42
N ARG A 745 -12.40 32.32 -15.55
CA ARG A 745 -13.13 31.76 -16.70
C ARG A 745 -12.32 30.71 -17.45
N ILE A 746 -10.99 30.85 -17.50
CA ILE A 746 -10.09 29.83 -18.07
C ILE A 746 -9.96 28.63 -17.14
N ASP A 747 -9.80 28.84 -15.83
CA ASP A 747 -9.84 27.79 -14.81
C ASP A 747 -11.15 26.98 -14.88
N HIS A 748 -12.29 27.67 -15.04
CA HIS A 748 -13.59 27.04 -15.22
C HIS A 748 -13.72 26.29 -16.57
N LEU A 749 -13.18 26.84 -17.67
CA LEU A 749 -13.09 26.15 -18.97
C LEU A 749 -12.28 24.85 -18.83
N ILE A 750 -11.08 24.92 -18.24
CA ILE A 750 -10.19 23.79 -17.96
C ILE A 750 -10.90 22.74 -17.09
N LYS A 751 -11.66 23.16 -16.07
CA LYS A 751 -12.45 22.23 -15.21
C LYS A 751 -13.58 21.51 -15.94
N ILE A 752 -14.10 22.05 -17.05
CA ILE A 752 -15.05 21.35 -17.91
C ILE A 752 -14.32 20.36 -18.82
N THR A 753 -13.27 20.81 -19.50
CA THR A 753 -12.55 20.04 -20.53
C THR A 753 -11.66 18.94 -19.97
N GLN A 754 -11.17 19.07 -18.73
CA GLN A 754 -10.45 18.02 -17.99
C GLN A 754 -11.26 16.72 -17.80
N LYS A 755 -12.59 16.75 -17.97
CA LYS A 755 -13.42 15.54 -18.01
C LYS A 755 -13.13 14.65 -19.23
N GLY A 756 -12.58 15.23 -20.30
CA GLY A 756 -12.30 14.59 -21.58
C GLY A 756 -12.99 15.31 -22.76
N PRO A 757 -12.67 14.92 -24.01
CA PRO A 757 -13.15 15.61 -25.21
C PRO A 757 -14.67 15.68 -25.33
N PHE A 758 -15.13 16.63 -26.15
CA PHE A 758 -16.54 16.83 -26.47
C PHE A 758 -17.13 15.59 -27.14
N LEU A 759 -18.16 14.99 -26.52
CA LEU A 759 -18.84 13.78 -26.98
C LEU A 759 -17.88 12.63 -27.32
N SER A 760 -16.84 12.46 -26.50
CA SER A 760 -15.78 11.45 -26.62
C SER A 760 -16.25 9.99 -26.71
N ASN A 761 -17.51 9.70 -26.33
CA ASN A 761 -18.10 8.37 -26.36
C ASN A 761 -19.01 8.10 -27.58
N LEU A 762 -19.04 9.00 -28.58
CA LEU A 762 -19.91 8.91 -29.77
C LEU A 762 -19.14 9.23 -31.06
N ASN A 763 -19.24 8.33 -32.04
CA ASN A 763 -18.54 8.43 -33.33
C ASN A 763 -19.57 8.40 -34.48
N TYR A 764 -20.16 9.56 -34.75
CA TYR A 764 -21.03 9.76 -35.91
C TYR A 764 -20.31 10.67 -36.91
N GLU A 765 -20.25 10.29 -38.19
CA GLU A 765 -19.52 11.02 -39.24
C GLU A 765 -19.94 12.50 -39.35
N TRP A 766 -21.25 12.78 -39.25
CA TRP A 766 -21.78 14.15 -39.27
C TRP A 766 -21.35 14.99 -38.05
N LEU A 767 -21.01 14.35 -36.92
CA LEU A 767 -20.69 15.00 -35.66
C LEU A 767 -19.24 15.49 -35.61
N ASP A 768 -18.32 14.89 -36.36
CA ASP A 768 -16.88 15.17 -36.21
C ASP A 768 -16.54 16.61 -36.60
N SER A 769 -17.24 17.21 -37.57
CA SER A 769 -17.13 18.65 -37.86
C SER A 769 -17.51 19.55 -36.67
N PHE A 770 -18.49 19.14 -35.85
CA PHE A 770 -18.87 19.88 -34.63
C PHE A 770 -17.90 19.63 -33.48
N LYS A 771 -17.27 18.46 -33.41
CA LYS A 771 -16.17 18.22 -32.45
C LYS A 771 -14.97 19.11 -32.77
N GLN A 772 -14.63 19.24 -34.05
CA GLN A 772 -13.58 20.14 -34.50
C GLN A 772 -13.92 21.62 -34.22
N ASP A 773 -15.10 22.10 -34.63
CA ASP A 773 -15.58 23.46 -34.31
C ASP A 773 -15.41 23.81 -32.81
N VAL A 774 -15.64 22.83 -31.92
CA VAL A 774 -15.56 22.99 -30.46
C VAL A 774 -14.13 22.86 -29.95
N ALA A 775 -13.33 21.92 -30.46
CA ALA A 775 -11.93 21.75 -30.11
C ALA A 775 -11.11 22.98 -30.50
N ASP A 776 -11.25 23.44 -31.74
CA ASP A 776 -10.55 24.61 -32.28
C ASP A 776 -10.90 25.86 -31.45
N ALA A 777 -12.19 26.08 -31.16
CA ALA A 777 -12.63 27.18 -30.31
C ALA A 777 -12.11 27.12 -28.87
N ILE A 778 -11.87 25.93 -28.31
CA ILE A 778 -11.25 25.75 -26.99
C ILE A 778 -9.75 26.05 -27.08
N ILE A 779 -9.04 25.43 -28.02
CA ILE A 779 -7.59 25.58 -28.22
C ILE A 779 -7.25 27.06 -28.44
N GLU A 780 -7.92 27.73 -29.37
CA GLU A 780 -7.73 29.15 -29.67
C GLU A 780 -7.98 30.02 -28.42
N THR A 781 -9.01 29.71 -27.62
CA THR A 781 -9.34 30.44 -26.39
C THR A 781 -8.27 30.26 -25.30
N LEU A 782 -7.66 29.07 -25.20
CA LEU A 782 -6.59 28.79 -24.24
C LEU A 782 -5.24 29.39 -24.68
N ILE A 783 -4.91 29.35 -25.97
CA ILE A 783 -3.70 29.97 -26.54
C ILE A 783 -3.72 31.48 -26.35
N ASN A 784 -4.78 32.18 -26.80
CA ASN A 784 -4.92 33.64 -26.63
C ASN A 784 -4.76 34.10 -25.16
N PHE A 785 -5.19 33.27 -24.20
CA PHE A 785 -4.96 33.54 -22.78
C PHE A 785 -3.52 33.29 -22.35
N ALA A 786 -2.90 32.18 -22.78
CA ALA A 786 -1.51 31.86 -22.44
C ALA A 786 -0.52 32.90 -23.00
N GLU A 787 -0.78 33.44 -24.20
CA GLU A 787 -0.01 34.54 -24.79
C GLU A 787 -0.10 35.84 -23.97
N SER A 788 -1.26 36.11 -23.36
CA SER A 788 -1.51 37.34 -22.58
C SER A 788 -1.24 37.20 -21.07
N PHE A 789 -0.73 36.05 -20.60
CA PHE A 789 -0.51 35.75 -19.19
C PHE A 789 0.98 35.74 -18.80
N ASP A 790 1.36 36.39 -17.69
CA ASP A 790 2.74 36.31 -17.21
C ASP A 790 3.01 34.95 -16.55
N PHE A 791 3.68 34.08 -17.31
CA PHE A 791 4.24 32.78 -16.93
C PHE A 791 4.96 32.76 -15.57
N LYS A 792 5.50 33.89 -15.10
CA LYS A 792 6.17 33.99 -13.79
C LYS A 792 5.21 34.01 -12.60
N THR A 793 3.96 34.45 -12.82
CA THR A 793 2.97 34.64 -11.74
C THR A 793 2.33 33.32 -11.30
N ASP A 794 2.07 32.41 -12.24
CA ASP A 794 1.50 31.09 -11.98
C ASP A 794 1.93 30.08 -13.07
N PRO A 795 3.17 29.55 -12.99
CA PRO A 795 3.66 28.57 -13.97
C PRO A 795 2.85 27.28 -13.98
N ASP A 796 2.29 26.86 -12.84
CA ASP A 796 1.50 25.62 -12.73
C ASP A 796 0.13 25.74 -13.39
N PHE A 797 -0.50 26.92 -13.36
CA PHE A 797 -1.70 27.19 -14.16
C PHE A 797 -1.43 27.06 -15.66
N ILE A 798 -0.30 27.59 -16.15
CA ILE A 798 0.11 27.40 -17.55
C ILE A 798 0.35 25.92 -17.88
N LEU A 799 0.99 25.15 -17.00
CA LEU A 799 1.17 23.72 -17.22
C LEU A 799 -0.18 22.99 -17.35
N HIS A 800 -1.14 23.26 -16.46
CA HIS A 800 -2.50 22.70 -16.56
C HIS A 800 -3.28 23.17 -17.80
N LEU A 801 -3.05 24.40 -18.27
CA LEU A 801 -3.63 24.94 -19.50
C LEU A 801 -3.05 24.21 -20.73
N CYS A 802 -1.74 24.02 -20.78
CA CYS A 802 -1.10 23.28 -21.88
C CYS A 802 -1.54 21.81 -21.88
N ASP A 803 -1.60 21.17 -20.71
CA ASP A 803 -2.15 19.82 -20.55
C ASP A 803 -3.61 19.73 -20.99
N CYS A 804 -4.39 20.82 -20.88
CA CYS A 804 -5.73 20.90 -21.44
C CYS A 804 -5.71 20.92 -22.97
N ILE A 805 -4.88 21.75 -23.61
CA ILE A 805 -4.72 21.82 -25.08
C ILE A 805 -4.32 20.45 -25.64
N PHE A 806 -3.35 19.76 -25.01
CA PHE A 806 -2.87 18.44 -25.42
C PHE A 806 -3.90 17.31 -25.33
N ASN A 807 -5.09 17.52 -24.75
CA ASN A 807 -6.21 16.57 -24.85
C ASN A 807 -7.02 16.68 -26.15
N PHE A 808 -6.82 17.76 -26.91
CA PHE A 808 -7.50 18.04 -28.18
C PHE A 808 -6.51 18.01 -29.36
N ASP A 809 -5.36 18.65 -29.20
CA ASP A 809 -4.26 18.68 -30.19
C ASP A 809 -2.94 18.30 -29.51
N SER A 810 -2.44 17.09 -29.79
CA SER A 810 -1.20 16.57 -29.19
C SER A 810 0.08 17.15 -29.79
N ILE A 811 -0.01 17.85 -30.93
CA ILE A 811 1.13 18.42 -31.67
C ILE A 811 1.03 19.95 -31.80
N ASN A 812 0.26 20.59 -30.92
CA ASN A 812 0.13 22.03 -30.85
C ASN A 812 1.48 22.73 -30.59
N GLU A 813 1.91 23.58 -31.52
CA GLU A 813 3.22 24.22 -31.45
C GLU A 813 3.30 25.26 -30.31
N GLU A 814 2.24 26.02 -30.11
CA GLU A 814 2.15 27.06 -29.09
C GLU A 814 2.19 26.45 -27.68
N ALA A 815 1.38 25.41 -27.43
CA ALA A 815 1.31 24.75 -26.13
C ALA A 815 2.64 24.08 -25.73
N VAL A 816 3.45 23.56 -26.67
CA VAL A 816 4.78 23.04 -26.29
C VAL A 816 5.75 24.16 -25.91
N VAL A 817 5.71 25.30 -26.61
CA VAL A 817 6.52 26.48 -26.27
C VAL A 817 6.14 26.98 -24.87
N PHE A 818 4.85 27.14 -24.58
CA PHE A 818 4.34 27.56 -23.27
C PHE A 818 4.71 26.58 -22.15
N LYS A 819 4.54 25.27 -22.38
CA LYS A 819 4.87 24.23 -21.40
C LYS A 819 6.36 24.14 -21.11
N CYS A 820 7.22 24.26 -22.12
CA CYS A 820 8.67 24.29 -21.94
C CYS A 820 9.11 25.55 -21.19
N LYS A 821 8.57 26.73 -21.52
CA LYS A 821 8.82 27.98 -20.78
C LYS A 821 8.39 27.87 -19.31
N ALA A 822 7.21 27.32 -19.02
CA ALA A 822 6.72 27.15 -17.66
C ALA A 822 7.58 26.17 -16.83
N TYR A 823 7.99 25.02 -17.40
CA TYR A 823 8.94 24.13 -16.73
C TYR A 823 10.32 24.79 -16.51
N ASN A 824 10.80 25.58 -17.48
CA ASN A 824 12.07 26.31 -17.35
C ASN A 824 12.02 27.35 -16.21
N TYR A 825 10.91 28.11 -16.09
CA TYR A 825 10.68 29.04 -14.97
C TYR A 825 10.60 28.34 -13.60
N LYS A 826 10.14 27.08 -13.56
CA LYS A 826 10.17 26.25 -12.33
C LYS A 826 11.52 25.60 -12.02
N GLY A 827 12.58 25.86 -12.82
CA GLY A 827 13.88 25.20 -12.68
C GLY A 827 13.90 23.73 -13.15
N ASN A 828 12.81 23.23 -13.74
CA ASN A 828 12.64 21.85 -14.18
C ASN A 828 13.25 21.64 -15.59
N HIS A 829 14.49 22.06 -15.81
CA HIS A 829 15.13 22.12 -17.12
C HIS A 829 15.09 20.79 -17.88
N SER A 830 15.41 19.67 -17.22
CA SER A 830 15.34 18.32 -17.83
C SER A 830 13.93 17.89 -18.21
N LEU A 831 12.89 18.44 -17.57
CA LEU A 831 11.49 18.15 -17.90
C LEU A 831 11.00 19.01 -19.08
N ALA A 832 11.48 20.25 -19.20
CA ALA A 832 11.31 21.06 -20.41
C ALA A 832 11.99 20.38 -21.62
N GLU A 833 13.25 19.96 -21.48
CA GLU A 833 14.03 19.34 -22.55
C GLU A 833 13.43 18.00 -23.02
N SER A 834 12.99 17.14 -22.08
CA SER A 834 12.34 15.87 -22.42
C SER A 834 10.93 16.04 -22.98
N THR A 835 10.17 17.05 -22.54
CA THR A 835 8.89 17.44 -23.17
C THR A 835 9.11 17.87 -24.62
N PHE A 836 10.12 18.71 -24.87
CA PHE A 836 10.45 19.18 -26.21
C PHE A 836 10.93 18.04 -27.13
N LYS A 837 11.85 17.19 -26.66
CA LYS A 837 12.32 16.01 -27.41
C LYS A 837 11.20 15.02 -27.73
N LYS A 838 10.21 14.86 -26.83
CA LYS A 838 9.00 14.07 -27.12
C LYS A 838 8.19 14.70 -28.25
N PHE A 839 7.90 16.01 -28.14
CA PHE A 839 7.17 16.75 -29.16
C PHE A 839 7.84 16.67 -30.53
N GLN A 840 9.15 16.93 -30.64
CA GLN A 840 9.88 16.84 -31.91
C GLN A 840 9.74 15.45 -32.56
N LYS A 841 9.75 14.38 -31.77
CA LYS A 841 9.56 13.00 -32.26
C LYS A 841 8.14 12.76 -32.78
N GLU A 842 7.13 13.29 -32.10
CA GLU A 842 5.71 13.14 -32.48
C GLU A 842 5.36 14.02 -33.70
N TYR A 843 5.86 15.25 -33.74
CA TYR A 843 5.77 16.17 -34.88
C TYR A 843 6.42 15.57 -36.14
N LYS A 844 7.64 15.01 -36.02
CA LYS A 844 8.33 14.33 -37.13
C LYS A 844 7.62 13.06 -37.61
N LEU A 845 6.99 12.32 -36.70
CA LEU A 845 6.21 11.12 -37.04
C LEU A 845 4.94 11.47 -37.83
N LEU A 846 4.30 12.62 -37.54
CA LEU A 846 3.03 13.01 -38.15
C LEU A 846 3.19 13.86 -39.42
N TYR A 847 4.23 14.70 -39.50
CA TYR A 847 4.46 15.59 -40.66
C TYR A 847 5.67 15.19 -41.54
N ALA A 848 6.40 14.13 -41.20
CA ALA A 848 7.62 13.67 -41.90
C ALA A 848 8.78 14.71 -41.99
N GLN A 849 8.67 15.83 -41.28
CA GLN A 849 9.62 16.95 -41.25
C GLN A 849 10.09 17.24 -39.81
N ASP A 850 11.29 17.79 -39.64
CA ASP A 850 11.75 18.26 -38.33
C ASP A 850 11.05 19.55 -37.91
N PHE A 851 10.95 19.78 -36.60
CA PHE A 851 10.36 21.01 -36.06
C PHE A 851 11.30 22.21 -36.27
N LYS A 852 10.76 23.31 -36.79
CA LYS A 852 11.48 24.50 -37.28
C LYS A 852 12.30 25.29 -36.25
N TYR A 853 12.03 25.12 -34.96
CA TYR A 853 12.76 25.80 -33.88
C TYR A 853 13.54 24.79 -33.03
N SER A 854 14.68 25.20 -32.50
CA SER A 854 15.44 24.46 -31.49
C SER A 854 14.90 24.69 -30.07
N PHE A 855 15.38 23.87 -29.13
CA PHE A 855 15.01 24.00 -27.71
C PHE A 855 15.40 25.36 -27.10
N GLN A 856 16.51 25.95 -27.55
CA GLN A 856 16.99 27.24 -27.05
C GLN A 856 16.14 28.39 -27.60
N GLU A 857 15.85 28.39 -28.91
CA GLU A 857 15.01 29.41 -29.53
C GLU A 857 13.59 29.46 -28.94
N ILE A 858 12.98 28.32 -28.58
CA ILE A 858 11.66 28.34 -27.95
C ILE A 858 11.68 28.85 -26.50
N LEU A 859 12.83 28.85 -25.82
CA LEU A 859 12.98 29.43 -24.48
C LEU A 859 13.34 30.92 -24.53
N GLU A 860 14.14 31.34 -25.52
CA GLU A 860 14.63 32.71 -25.66
C GLU A 860 13.63 33.66 -26.35
N ASN A 861 12.76 33.16 -27.23
CA ASN A 861 11.77 33.97 -27.95
C ASN A 861 10.80 34.69 -27.00
N LYS A 862 11.03 36.00 -26.81
CA LYS A 862 10.03 36.95 -26.32
C LYS A 862 9.20 37.46 -27.50
N ASN A 863 7.89 37.31 -27.38
CA ASN A 863 6.86 37.84 -28.28
C ASN A 863 6.86 37.23 -29.70
N LYS A 864 5.81 36.49 -30.00
CA LYS A 864 4.81 37.06 -30.91
C LYS A 864 3.74 37.75 -30.08
#